data_AF-A0A8C2ZNC4-F1
#
_entry.id   AF-A0A8C2ZNC4-F1
#
_cell.length_a   1.000
_cell.length_b   1.000
_cell.length_c   1.000
_cell.angle_alpha   90.00
_cell.angle_beta   90.00
_cell.angle_gamma   90.00
#
_symmetry.space_group_name_H-M   'P 1'
#
loop_
_entity.id
_entity.type
_entity.pdbx_description
1 polymer ?
#
loop_
_entity_poly.entity_id
_entity_poly.type
_entity_poly.pdbx_seq_one_letter_code
_entity_poly.pdbx_strand_id
1 'polypeptide(L)'
;TLDQERRQNNTETKMDIRPKTGADSLRGVKTKGDRQRISPKPQQKVRNTLLQWLGKLQKTPSTHEACQIQEDVEMAGDCGFQSTSAQVLDCQKSENPTSSDEDKETQPLTPQEITDFFSGTSSTGLPVRRGRPDKTPEKQDADKETTSAVVKPKVKWLGTPINDLKRMPECGGLLPPLRNVPGQHTVMIQTDLLESGNVSVAYPAKFKDTWDDVHVKMPCSSWNLFPVQDEVMVQLSVKEKLIRTFNAILKYSNSQAKKWDFTALRLYCTKVNNIHPIPLLKRGMNHSITMSQEQVACLLANAFFCTFPRRNSRRNEYGNYPDINFFRLFEGSSPKKIEKLKTLMCYFKSVTEQKPSGLVTFTRKSLDKPLNWKSSQTRLTKLHITCEGTIEDDGYGMLQVDFANKFVGGGVTSSGLVQEEIRFLINPELIVSRLFTEALDHNECVIITGTQQYSTYTGYAQTYQWDGSHQDTTPRDGWQRRCTEIVAIDALQFKNFLEQFKPEKLNRELNKAYCGFARSEQRSQHLAAVATGNWGCGVFGGDARLKALLQMLAAAEAGRDVAYFTFGDSQLMTDVHEMHSFLTESEIGVGEVYDLLRQYNSSVCRSCLSRRPDVSLYSFIYQQVSSSLAPDDSDGGSARHHVPADCR
;
A
#
# COMPACT_ATOMS: atom_id res chain seq x y z
N THR A 1 56.08 -9.71 -18.54
CA THR A 1 56.77 -10.05 -19.79
C THR A 1 55.69 -10.42 -20.79
N LEU A 2 55.18 -9.42 -21.54
CA LEU A 2 55.67 -8.98 -22.87
C LEU A 2 55.43 -10.11 -23.90
N ASP A 3 54.66 -9.96 -24.98
CA ASP A 3 54.63 -8.88 -25.99
C ASP A 3 53.31 -8.94 -26.81
N GLN A 4 52.69 -7.82 -27.25
CA GLN A 4 52.83 -7.18 -28.59
C GLN A 4 52.67 -8.16 -29.77
N GLU A 5 51.98 -7.92 -30.91
CA GLU A 5 51.42 -6.75 -31.60
C GLU A 5 50.72 -7.30 -32.88
N ARG A 6 49.65 -6.64 -33.40
CA ARG A 6 49.41 -6.22 -34.82
C ARG A 6 47.95 -6.25 -35.31
N ARG A 7 47.44 -5.02 -35.50
CA ARG A 7 46.90 -4.36 -36.73
C ARG A 7 45.64 -4.86 -37.48
N GLN A 8 44.76 -3.86 -37.68
CA GLN A 8 44.04 -3.42 -38.91
C GLN A 8 42.75 -4.13 -39.35
N ASN A 9 41.60 -3.45 -39.17
CA ASN A 9 40.90 -2.64 -40.19
C ASN A 9 39.45 -2.35 -39.77
N ASN A 10 39.01 -1.09 -39.86
CA ASN A 10 37.61 -0.74 -40.19
C ASN A 10 37.52 0.75 -40.55
N THR A 11 37.05 1.00 -41.77
CA THR A 11 36.69 2.31 -42.34
C THR A 11 35.30 2.17 -42.93
N GLU A 12 34.36 3.02 -42.53
CA GLU A 12 33.13 3.28 -43.28
C GLU A 12 32.78 4.77 -43.21
N THR A 13 32.19 5.23 -44.31
CA THR A 13 32.37 6.55 -44.92
C THR A 13 31.09 7.37 -44.84
N LYS A 14 31.24 8.67 -44.57
CA LYS A 14 30.20 9.72 -44.70
C LYS A 14 29.77 9.92 -46.17
N MET A 15 28.49 10.24 -46.40
CA MET A 15 28.06 10.98 -47.59
C MET A 15 27.02 12.05 -47.25
N ASP A 16 27.37 13.29 -47.61
CA ASP A 16 26.52 14.48 -47.74
C ASP A 16 25.83 14.50 -49.11
N ILE A 17 24.59 14.99 -49.21
CA ILE A 17 24.00 15.47 -50.47
C ILE A 17 23.17 16.74 -50.23
N ARG A 18 23.42 17.75 -51.08
CA ARG A 18 22.69 19.02 -51.22
C ARG A 18 22.32 19.21 -52.72
N PRO A 19 21.54 20.25 -53.12
CA PRO A 19 20.19 20.13 -53.71
C PRO A 19 20.12 20.55 -55.20
N LYS A 20 18.99 20.35 -55.89
CA LYS A 20 18.68 21.05 -57.18
C LYS A 20 17.17 21.26 -57.44
N THR A 21 16.92 22.37 -58.12
CA THR A 21 15.70 23.09 -58.54
C THR A 21 15.07 22.60 -59.87
N GLY A 22 13.80 22.92 -60.14
CA GLY A 22 13.20 22.91 -61.49
C GLY A 22 11.67 23.03 -61.52
N ALA A 23 11.11 23.83 -62.45
CA ALA A 23 9.74 24.37 -62.49
C ALA A 23 8.82 23.77 -63.60
N ASP A 24 7.55 24.22 -63.59
CA ASP A 24 6.48 24.20 -64.65
C ASP A 24 5.73 22.87 -64.94
N SER A 25 4.41 22.78 -65.24
CA SER A 25 3.26 23.72 -65.32
C SER A 25 1.91 22.96 -65.56
N LEU A 26 0.79 23.57 -65.10
CA LEU A 26 -0.60 23.67 -65.64
C LEU A 26 -1.61 22.50 -65.82
N ARG A 27 -2.74 22.60 -65.06
CA ARG A 27 -4.21 22.58 -65.41
C ARG A 27 -4.99 22.17 -64.14
N GLY A 28 -6.06 22.78 -63.63
CA GLY A 28 -7.03 23.80 -64.05
C GLY A 28 -8.45 23.28 -63.72
N VAL A 29 -9.22 24.01 -62.86
CA VAL A 29 -10.71 24.18 -62.78
C VAL A 29 -11.29 24.26 -61.34
N LYS A 30 -11.65 25.51 -60.94
CA LYS A 30 -12.88 26.10 -60.30
C LYS A 30 -13.65 25.33 -59.18
N THR A 31 -14.30 25.89 -58.14
CA THR A 31 -14.52 27.23 -57.51
C THR A 31 -15.42 27.07 -56.25
N LYS A 32 -15.44 28.09 -55.35
CA LYS A 32 -16.36 28.43 -54.22
C LYS A 32 -16.06 27.76 -52.86
N GLY A 33 -15.61 28.47 -51.81
CA GLY A 33 -16.36 29.32 -50.85
C GLY A 33 -16.49 28.49 -49.54
N ASP A 34 -16.08 28.85 -48.31
CA ASP A 34 -16.09 30.10 -47.56
C ASP A 34 -14.94 30.13 -46.52
N ARG A 35 -14.48 31.34 -46.17
CA ARG A 35 -13.62 31.60 -45.00
C ARG A 35 -14.49 31.75 -43.75
N GLN A 36 -14.30 30.90 -42.74
CA GLN A 36 -14.57 31.26 -41.34
C GLN A 36 -13.27 31.24 -40.52
N ARG A 37 -12.87 32.42 -40.06
CA ARG A 37 -11.81 32.62 -39.06
C ARG A 37 -12.26 32.03 -37.72
N ILE A 38 -11.64 30.94 -37.27
CA ILE A 38 -11.73 30.50 -35.88
C ILE A 38 -10.66 31.24 -35.06
N SER A 39 -11.11 32.06 -34.13
CA SER A 39 -10.28 32.82 -33.18
C SER A 39 -9.76 31.91 -32.05
N PRO A 40 -8.57 32.15 -31.47
CA PRO A 40 -8.04 31.35 -30.36
C PRO A 40 -8.70 31.79 -29.03
N LYS A 41 -9.90 31.31 -28.73
CA LYS A 41 -10.68 31.71 -27.53
C LYS A 41 -10.77 30.73 -26.33
N PRO A 42 -10.22 29.49 -26.31
CA PRO A 42 -10.24 28.68 -25.07
C PRO A 42 -9.09 28.97 -24.09
N GLN A 43 -7.87 29.26 -24.58
CA GLN A 43 -6.68 29.39 -23.72
C GLN A 43 -6.66 30.68 -22.88
N GLN A 44 -7.23 31.76 -23.40
CA GLN A 44 -7.21 33.07 -22.74
C GLN A 44 -8.25 33.17 -21.61
N LYS A 45 -9.39 32.47 -21.74
CA LYS A 45 -10.41 32.36 -20.68
C LYS A 45 -9.88 31.60 -19.44
N VAL A 46 -9.13 30.52 -19.65
CA VAL A 46 -8.50 29.73 -18.58
C VAL A 46 -7.43 30.54 -17.84
N ARG A 47 -6.63 31.32 -18.57
CA ARG A 47 -5.61 32.22 -17.98
C ARG A 47 -6.25 33.33 -17.15
N ASN A 48 -7.40 33.86 -17.58
CA ASN A 48 -8.12 34.89 -16.84
C ASN A 48 -8.78 34.36 -15.56
N THR A 49 -9.36 33.15 -15.56
CA THR A 49 -9.87 32.53 -14.33
C THR A 49 -8.74 32.21 -13.34
N LEU A 50 -7.56 31.83 -13.83
CA LEU A 50 -6.36 31.58 -13.03
C LEU A 50 -5.83 32.86 -12.35
N LEU A 51 -5.77 33.98 -13.08
CA LEU A 51 -5.36 35.27 -12.52
C LEU A 51 -6.40 35.84 -11.54
N GLN A 52 -7.69 35.63 -11.81
CA GLN A 52 -8.77 36.04 -10.91
C GLN A 52 -8.80 35.20 -9.62
N TRP A 53 -8.32 33.95 -9.66
CA TRP A 53 -8.15 33.09 -8.48
C TRP A 53 -6.86 33.38 -7.71
N LEU A 54 -5.76 33.73 -8.40
CA LEU A 54 -4.51 34.19 -7.78
C LEU A 54 -4.64 35.58 -7.13
N GLY A 55 -5.42 36.49 -7.72
CA GLY A 55 -5.66 37.84 -7.18
C GLY A 55 -6.43 37.86 -5.87
N LYS A 56 -7.29 36.86 -5.60
CA LYS A 56 -8.01 36.73 -4.32
C LYS A 56 -7.08 36.41 -3.13
N LEU A 57 -5.83 36.02 -3.37
CA LEU A 57 -4.82 35.73 -2.34
C LEU A 57 -3.95 36.93 -1.92
N GLN A 58 -4.05 38.09 -2.57
CA GLN A 58 -3.23 39.27 -2.22
C GLN A 58 -3.78 40.09 -1.04
N LYS A 59 -4.97 39.76 -0.50
CA LYS A 59 -5.61 40.50 0.61
C LYS A 59 -5.43 39.84 1.98
N THR A 60 -4.23 39.34 2.27
CA THR A 60 -3.83 39.06 3.66
C THR A 60 -2.62 39.94 3.96
N PRO A 61 -2.62 40.76 5.03
CA PRO A 61 -1.54 41.71 5.26
C PRO A 61 -0.26 40.95 5.61
N SER A 62 0.79 41.16 4.84
CA SER A 62 2.16 40.79 5.19
C SER A 62 2.71 41.84 6.17
N THR A 63 2.95 41.47 7.41
CA THR A 63 3.89 42.20 8.28
C THR A 63 5.30 41.95 7.77
N HIS A 64 5.78 42.86 6.92
CA HIS A 64 7.20 43.05 6.66
C HIS A 64 7.72 44.07 7.68
N GLU A 65 8.37 43.62 8.75
CA GLU A 65 9.32 44.47 9.47
C GLU A 65 10.71 44.21 8.88
N ALA A 66 11.26 45.26 8.27
CA ALA A 66 12.62 45.31 7.80
C ALA A 66 13.55 45.43 9.01
N CYS A 67 14.39 44.42 9.23
CA CYS A 67 15.48 44.50 10.19
C CYS A 67 16.63 45.28 9.51
N GLN A 68 16.79 46.56 9.87
CA GLN A 68 17.99 47.32 9.57
C GLN A 68 19.04 46.95 10.63
N ILE A 69 20.16 46.41 10.15
CA ILE A 69 21.38 46.22 10.94
C ILE A 69 22.04 47.59 11.05
N GLN A 70 22.19 48.08 12.27
CA GLN A 70 23.06 49.20 12.57
C GLN A 70 24.08 48.71 13.61
N GLU A 71 25.32 48.61 13.18
CA GLU A 71 26.48 48.47 14.05
C GLU A 71 26.62 49.76 14.86
N ASP A 72 26.79 49.66 16.18
CA ASP A 72 27.58 50.61 16.96
C ASP A 72 28.06 49.95 18.27
N VAL A 73 29.25 50.42 18.67
CA VAL A 73 30.25 49.82 19.54
C VAL A 73 30.11 50.27 21.01
N GLU A 74 30.45 49.34 21.93
CA GLU A 74 30.89 49.46 23.34
C GLU A 74 30.21 50.44 24.33
N MET A 75 29.81 49.94 25.51
CA MET A 75 30.58 50.09 26.75
C MET A 75 29.91 49.44 27.98
N ALA A 76 30.75 49.10 28.96
CA ALA A 76 30.55 48.27 30.15
C ALA A 76 29.45 48.69 31.15
N GLY A 77 29.00 47.71 31.95
CA GLY A 77 28.21 47.94 33.16
C GLY A 77 27.77 46.66 33.87
N ASP A 78 28.23 46.49 35.10
CA ASP A 78 28.18 45.34 36.00
C ASP A 78 26.79 45.12 36.67
N CYS A 79 26.68 43.99 37.40
CA CYS A 79 25.75 43.68 38.52
C CYS A 79 24.37 43.03 38.24
N GLY A 80 24.28 41.72 38.50
CA GLY A 80 23.61 41.15 39.68
C GLY A 80 22.07 41.23 39.90
N PHE A 81 21.52 40.07 40.27
CA PHE A 81 20.35 39.79 41.13
C PHE A 81 18.95 39.41 40.56
N GLN A 82 18.64 38.14 40.86
CA GLN A 82 17.40 37.44 41.20
C GLN A 82 16.05 38.17 41.44
N SER A 83 15.00 37.57 40.83
CA SER A 83 13.76 37.02 41.43
C SER A 83 12.47 37.85 41.61
N THR A 84 11.36 37.08 41.57
CA THR A 84 9.98 37.25 42.13
C THR A 84 8.86 38.00 41.38
N SER A 85 7.97 37.21 40.76
CA SER A 85 6.52 36.98 41.03
C SER A 85 5.46 38.09 41.26
N ALA A 86 4.28 37.80 40.68
CA ALA A 86 2.89 38.11 41.10
C ALA A 86 2.38 39.55 40.82
N GLN A 87 1.10 39.89 40.60
CA GLN A 87 -0.19 39.24 40.31
C GLN A 87 -1.16 40.41 39.97
N VAL A 88 -2.13 40.18 39.07
CA VAL A 88 -3.56 40.61 39.09
C VAL A 88 -3.95 42.04 39.54
N LEU A 89 -4.73 42.76 38.70
CA LEU A 89 -5.99 43.43 39.11
C LEU A 89 -6.79 44.02 37.93
N ASP A 90 -8.07 43.63 37.88
CA ASP A 90 -9.18 44.21 37.12
C ASP A 90 -9.64 45.57 37.67
N CYS A 91 -10.24 46.41 36.81
CA CYS A 91 -11.45 47.17 37.21
C CYS A 91 -12.24 47.73 35.99
N GLN A 92 -13.57 47.54 36.02
CA GLN A 92 -14.58 48.05 35.09
C GLN A 92 -15.22 49.38 35.56
N LYS A 93 -15.76 50.20 34.62
CA LYS A 93 -17.16 50.76 34.53
C LYS A 93 -17.25 52.11 33.76
N SER A 94 -18.02 52.15 32.66
CA SER A 94 -19.33 52.87 32.43
C SER A 94 -19.21 54.40 32.15
N GLU A 95 -19.91 55.12 31.26
CA GLU A 95 -21.05 54.95 30.32
C GLU A 95 -21.20 56.23 29.44
N ASN A 96 -21.44 56.09 28.11
CA ASN A 96 -22.32 56.80 27.13
C ASN A 96 -22.51 58.36 27.04
N PRO A 97 -23.13 58.92 25.96
CA PRO A 97 -23.09 58.64 24.50
C PRO A 97 -22.99 59.93 23.61
N THR A 98 -22.90 59.81 22.25
CA THR A 98 -23.82 60.36 21.20
C THR A 98 -23.14 60.48 19.80
N SER A 99 -23.82 59.94 18.76
CA SER A 99 -23.77 60.22 17.28
C SER A 99 -22.43 60.16 16.52
N SER A 100 -22.27 59.61 15.33
CA SER A 100 -23.16 59.05 14.29
C SER A 100 -22.27 58.33 13.25
N ASP A 101 -22.92 57.55 12.39
CA ASP A 101 -22.51 57.08 11.07
C ASP A 101 -22.02 55.63 10.91
N GLU A 102 -22.65 55.02 9.91
CA GLU A 102 -22.82 53.62 9.60
C GLU A 102 -21.59 53.04 8.88
N ASP A 103 -21.18 51.82 9.22
CA ASP A 103 -21.03 50.76 8.22
C ASP A 103 -20.85 49.38 8.88
N LYS A 104 -21.56 48.40 8.32
CA LYS A 104 -21.92 47.13 8.96
C LYS A 104 -20.74 46.18 9.15
N GLU A 105 -20.52 45.80 10.41
CA GLU A 105 -19.68 44.69 10.82
C GLU A 105 -20.14 43.33 10.26
N THR A 106 -19.13 42.50 10.06
CA THR A 106 -19.18 41.15 9.52
C THR A 106 -19.63 40.18 10.60
N GLN A 107 -20.80 39.56 10.46
CA GLN A 107 -21.20 38.42 11.30
C GLN A 107 -20.62 37.09 10.77
N PRO A 108 -20.27 36.15 11.66
CA PRO A 108 -19.71 34.85 11.30
C PRO A 108 -20.80 33.95 10.67
N LEU A 109 -20.49 33.39 9.49
CA LEU A 109 -21.37 32.48 8.77
C LEU A 109 -21.62 31.20 9.58
N THR A 110 -22.90 30.90 9.83
CA THR A 110 -23.41 29.68 10.47
C THR A 110 -23.38 28.47 9.52
N PRO A 111 -23.25 27.21 10.03
CA PRO A 111 -23.02 26.01 9.20
C PRO A 111 -24.25 25.45 8.46
N GLN A 112 -25.01 26.28 7.73
CA GLN A 112 -26.27 25.83 7.11
C GLN A 112 -26.46 26.20 5.62
N GLU A 113 -25.38 26.53 4.91
CA GLU A 113 -25.45 26.79 3.45
C GLU A 113 -24.41 25.98 2.63
N ILE A 114 -24.09 24.75 3.04
CA ILE A 114 -23.33 23.79 2.22
C ILE A 114 -23.97 22.39 2.33
N THR A 115 -25.26 22.30 2.05
CA THR A 115 -25.95 21.02 1.87
C THR A 115 -26.96 21.17 0.75
N ASP A 116 -26.49 21.19 -0.49
CA ASP A 116 -27.28 20.88 -1.68
C ASP A 116 -26.36 20.78 -2.91
N PHE A 117 -25.62 19.67 -3.03
CA PHE A 117 -24.88 19.36 -4.27
C PHE A 117 -24.79 17.86 -4.61
N PHE A 118 -25.45 16.99 -3.82
CA PHE A 118 -25.60 15.55 -4.09
C PHE A 118 -27.01 15.02 -3.77
N SER A 119 -28.03 15.89 -3.72
CA SER A 119 -29.43 15.51 -3.49
C SER A 119 -30.05 15.00 -4.80
N GLY A 120 -29.83 13.73 -5.11
CA GLY A 120 -30.61 12.96 -6.09
C GLY A 120 -31.44 11.90 -5.37
N THR A 121 -32.65 12.29 -4.94
CA THR A 121 -33.79 11.45 -4.52
C THR A 121 -33.50 10.16 -3.75
N SER A 122 -33.67 10.23 -2.43
CA SER A 122 -34.01 9.08 -1.59
C SER A 122 -35.37 8.49 -1.99
N SER A 123 -35.41 7.23 -2.39
CA SER A 123 -36.63 6.41 -2.28
C SER A 123 -36.35 5.21 -1.38
N THR A 124 -37.12 5.13 -0.30
CA THR A 124 -37.11 4.04 0.66
C THR A 124 -37.84 2.81 0.09
N GLY A 125 -37.10 1.69 0.00
CA GLY A 125 -37.56 0.32 0.29
C GLY A 125 -38.62 -0.36 -0.60
N LEU A 126 -38.21 -1.42 -1.31
CA LEU A 126 -38.73 -2.81 -1.23
C LEU A 126 -37.95 -3.73 -2.22
N PRO A 127 -37.85 -5.06 -1.98
CA PRO A 127 -36.82 -5.90 -2.58
C PRO A 127 -37.20 -6.39 -3.98
N VAL A 128 -36.30 -6.20 -4.96
CA VAL A 128 -36.49 -6.75 -6.32
C VAL A 128 -35.38 -7.73 -6.65
N ARG A 129 -35.82 -8.92 -7.04
CA ARG A 129 -35.05 -10.11 -7.42
C ARG A 129 -33.98 -9.80 -8.47
N ARG A 130 -32.77 -10.36 -8.26
CA ARG A 130 -31.67 -10.39 -9.23
C ARG A 130 -32.11 -11.09 -10.52
N GLY A 131 -32.14 -10.35 -11.62
CA GLY A 131 -32.25 -10.89 -12.98
C GLY A 131 -30.93 -11.50 -13.45
N ARG A 132 -31.00 -12.68 -14.07
CA ARG A 132 -29.90 -13.34 -14.80
C ARG A 132 -29.46 -12.49 -16.00
N PRO A 133 -28.20 -12.61 -16.46
CA PRO A 133 -27.80 -12.10 -17.77
C PRO A 133 -28.29 -13.05 -18.89
N ASP A 134 -28.88 -12.45 -19.92
CA ASP A 134 -29.29 -13.09 -21.17
C ASP A 134 -28.10 -13.67 -21.94
N LYS A 135 -28.30 -14.90 -22.44
CA LYS A 135 -27.46 -15.55 -23.45
C LYS A 135 -28.11 -15.36 -24.82
N THR A 136 -27.31 -14.96 -25.82
CA THR A 136 -27.69 -15.03 -27.24
C THR A 136 -27.57 -16.46 -27.80
N PRO A 137 -28.33 -16.82 -28.85
CA PRO A 137 -28.75 -18.20 -29.08
C PRO A 137 -28.00 -18.89 -30.22
N GLU A 138 -27.64 -20.16 -30.05
CA GLU A 138 -27.44 -21.07 -31.18
C GLU A 138 -28.07 -22.46 -30.91
N LYS A 139 -29.01 -22.75 -31.80
CA LYS A 139 -29.64 -23.99 -32.30
C LYS A 139 -29.75 -25.25 -31.43
N GLN A 140 -30.99 -25.75 -31.49
CA GLN A 140 -31.57 -26.98 -30.97
C GLN A 140 -30.88 -28.23 -31.51
N ASP A 141 -30.64 -29.19 -30.62
CA ASP A 141 -31.01 -30.58 -30.87
C ASP A 141 -31.53 -31.18 -29.56
N ALA A 142 -32.65 -31.89 -29.68
CA ALA A 142 -33.35 -32.55 -28.59
C ALA A 142 -32.69 -33.91 -28.31
N ASP A 143 -32.48 -34.24 -27.03
CA ASP A 143 -33.10 -35.43 -26.47
C ASP A 143 -33.03 -35.46 -24.94
N LYS A 144 -34.11 -35.97 -24.36
CA LYS A 144 -34.38 -36.15 -22.93
C LYS A 144 -33.41 -37.16 -22.34
N GLU A 145 -32.82 -36.84 -21.18
CA GLU A 145 -32.76 -37.83 -20.11
C GLU A 145 -32.68 -37.19 -18.72
N THR A 146 -33.48 -37.78 -17.85
CA THR A 146 -33.85 -37.34 -16.50
C THR A 146 -32.76 -37.74 -15.51
N THR A 147 -32.14 -36.78 -14.83
CA THR A 147 -31.70 -37.00 -13.45
C THR A 147 -31.85 -35.71 -12.65
N SER A 148 -32.80 -35.71 -11.73
CA SER A 148 -32.94 -34.73 -10.66
C SER A 148 -31.74 -34.86 -9.71
N ALA A 149 -30.61 -34.26 -10.10
CA ALA A 149 -29.50 -34.01 -9.21
C ALA A 149 -29.97 -33.00 -8.16
N VAL A 150 -30.21 -33.49 -6.94
CA VAL A 150 -30.26 -32.67 -5.74
C VAL A 150 -29.03 -31.77 -5.76
N VAL A 151 -29.19 -30.48 -6.05
CA VAL A 151 -28.12 -29.50 -5.98
C VAL A 151 -27.76 -29.39 -4.50
N LYS A 152 -26.82 -30.22 -4.05
CA LYS A 152 -26.18 -30.05 -2.75
C LYS A 152 -25.67 -28.60 -2.73
N PRO A 153 -25.99 -27.81 -1.70
CA PRO A 153 -25.49 -26.45 -1.62
C PRO A 153 -23.96 -26.51 -1.70
N LYS A 154 -23.38 -25.79 -2.67
CA LYS A 154 -21.94 -25.75 -2.87
C LYS A 154 -21.31 -25.18 -1.60
N VAL A 155 -20.54 -26.00 -0.89
CA VAL A 155 -19.87 -25.60 0.35
C VAL A 155 -18.98 -24.39 0.04
N LYS A 156 -19.12 -23.33 0.84
CA LYS A 156 -18.46 -22.03 0.60
C LYS A 156 -17.16 -21.85 1.37
N TRP A 157 -16.98 -22.63 2.43
CA TRP A 157 -15.82 -22.62 3.30
C TRP A 157 -15.65 -23.97 3.99
N LEU A 158 -14.43 -24.28 4.42
CA LEU A 158 -14.05 -25.51 5.10
C LEU A 158 -13.12 -25.21 6.29
N GLY A 159 -12.93 -26.19 7.17
CA GLY A 159 -12.03 -26.10 8.32
C GLY A 159 -12.69 -25.48 9.57
N THR A 160 -11.91 -24.70 10.31
CA THR A 160 -12.36 -24.01 11.52
C THR A 160 -13.34 -22.87 11.17
N PRO A 161 -14.45 -22.68 11.90
CA PRO A 161 -15.31 -21.51 11.73
C PRO A 161 -14.52 -20.20 11.87
N ILE A 162 -14.74 -19.24 10.98
CA ILE A 162 -13.94 -17.99 10.95
C ILE A 162 -14.09 -17.14 12.22
N ASN A 163 -15.18 -17.32 12.97
CA ASN A 163 -15.46 -16.63 14.23
C ASN A 163 -14.64 -17.19 15.41
N ASP A 164 -14.11 -18.41 15.27
CA ASP A 164 -13.28 -19.04 16.29
C ASP A 164 -11.80 -18.63 16.15
N LEU A 165 -11.47 -17.89 15.10
CA LEU A 165 -10.14 -17.34 14.87
C LEU A 165 -9.94 -16.04 15.64
N LYS A 166 -8.77 -15.89 16.26
CA LYS A 166 -8.41 -14.71 17.05
C LYS A 166 -8.38 -13.44 16.20
N ARG A 167 -8.94 -12.36 16.73
CA ARG A 167 -8.99 -11.03 16.10
C ARG A 167 -8.60 -9.96 17.11
N MET A 168 -8.09 -8.84 16.60
CA MET A 168 -7.94 -7.60 17.33
C MET A 168 -9.26 -6.82 17.31
N PRO A 169 -9.63 -6.13 18.39
CA PRO A 169 -8.85 -5.92 19.61
C PRO A 169 -8.92 -7.07 20.64
N GLU A 170 -9.77 -8.07 20.46
CA GLU A 170 -10.17 -9.04 21.50
C GLU A 170 -9.01 -9.89 22.03
N CYS A 171 -8.11 -10.33 21.15
CA CYS A 171 -6.92 -11.08 21.55
C CYS A 171 -5.74 -10.17 21.94
N GLY A 172 -5.82 -8.86 21.69
CA GLY A 172 -4.73 -7.93 21.93
C GLY A 172 -4.41 -7.79 23.41
N GLY A 173 -3.14 -7.92 23.77
CA GLY A 173 -2.67 -7.53 25.11
C GLY A 173 -2.70 -6.02 25.32
N LEU A 174 -2.57 -5.58 26.57
CA LEU A 174 -2.40 -4.16 26.90
C LEU A 174 -1.16 -3.59 26.21
N LEU A 175 -1.34 -2.52 25.43
CA LEU A 175 -0.23 -1.82 24.81
C LEU A 175 0.56 -1.04 25.87
N PRO A 176 1.91 -1.04 25.80
CA PRO A 176 2.71 -0.16 26.64
C PRO A 176 2.43 1.31 26.28
N PRO A 177 2.76 2.27 27.17
CA PRO A 177 2.66 3.69 26.83
C PRO A 177 3.42 4.02 25.54
N LEU A 178 2.76 4.74 24.62
CA LEU A 178 3.38 5.20 23.39
C LEU A 178 4.47 6.21 23.75
N ARG A 179 5.71 5.93 23.35
CA ARG A 179 6.86 6.80 23.60
C ARG A 179 7.87 6.71 22.47
N ASN A 180 8.60 7.80 22.26
CA ASN A 180 9.77 7.79 21.39
C ASN A 180 10.87 6.94 22.04
N VAL A 181 11.43 5.98 21.31
CA VAL A 181 12.54 5.12 21.73
C VAL A 181 13.69 5.32 20.74
N PRO A 182 14.78 6.02 21.11
CA PRO A 182 15.89 6.28 20.21
C PRO A 182 16.41 4.99 19.54
N GLY A 183 16.56 5.03 18.21
CA GLY A 183 17.02 3.89 17.43
C GLY A 183 15.97 2.81 17.15
N GLN A 184 14.82 2.82 17.82
CA GLN A 184 13.78 1.78 17.67
C GLN A 184 12.41 2.32 17.24
N HIS A 185 11.94 3.44 17.78
CA HIS A 185 10.59 3.94 17.54
C HIS A 185 10.54 5.47 17.53
N THR A 186 10.36 6.05 16.36
CA THR A 186 10.12 7.49 16.19
C THR A 186 8.63 7.81 16.35
N VAL A 187 8.28 8.70 17.29
CA VAL A 187 6.89 9.15 17.52
C VAL A 187 6.79 10.64 17.22
N MET A 188 5.86 11.01 16.34
CA MET A 188 5.77 12.36 15.74
C MET A 188 4.63 13.23 16.30
N ILE A 189 4.04 12.80 17.42
CA ILE A 189 2.92 13.47 18.10
C ILE A 189 3.22 13.62 19.58
N GLN A 190 2.55 14.57 20.21
CA GLN A 190 2.64 14.82 21.64
C GLN A 190 1.78 13.81 22.40
N THR A 191 2.42 12.78 22.95
CA THR A 191 1.76 11.58 23.51
C THR A 191 0.99 11.85 24.81
N ASP A 192 1.37 12.86 25.58
CA ASP A 192 0.71 13.33 26.80
C ASP A 192 -0.64 14.01 26.54
N LEU A 193 -0.88 14.49 25.32
CA LEU A 193 -2.14 15.09 24.89
C LEU A 193 -2.96 14.16 23.98
N LEU A 194 -2.57 12.88 23.87
CA LEU A 194 -3.26 11.92 23.02
C LEU A 194 -4.57 11.49 23.70
N GLU A 195 -5.69 11.93 23.12
CA GLU A 195 -7.03 11.61 23.61
C GLU A 195 -7.90 11.02 22.49
N SER A 196 -8.85 10.16 22.87
CA SER A 196 -9.78 9.55 21.92
C SER A 196 -10.67 10.59 21.27
N GLY A 197 -10.71 10.59 19.93
CA GLY A 197 -11.55 11.49 19.14
C GLY A 197 -10.94 12.87 18.87
N ASN A 198 -9.92 13.28 19.64
CA ASN A 198 -9.25 14.57 19.46
C ASN A 198 -8.13 14.49 18.43
N VAL A 199 -7.93 15.57 17.67
CA VAL A 199 -6.84 15.65 16.70
C VAL A 199 -5.52 15.75 17.45
N SER A 200 -4.59 14.83 17.16
CA SER A 200 -3.29 14.78 17.83
C SER A 200 -2.46 16.06 17.58
N VAL A 201 -1.80 16.55 18.62
CA VAL A 201 -0.86 17.66 18.50
C VAL A 201 0.48 17.14 17.98
N ALA A 202 1.04 17.82 16.98
CA ALA A 202 2.33 17.44 16.41
C ALA A 202 3.49 17.73 17.38
N TYR A 203 4.49 16.85 17.38
CA TYR A 203 5.70 17.03 18.17
C TYR A 203 6.95 16.88 17.31
N PRO A 204 7.94 17.80 17.41
CA PRO A 204 7.94 19.03 18.19
C PRO A 204 6.99 20.09 17.60
N ALA A 205 6.59 21.06 18.43
CA ALA A 205 5.65 22.12 18.03
C ALA A 205 6.19 23.05 16.92
N LYS A 206 7.51 23.14 16.75
CA LYS A 206 8.16 23.90 15.67
C LYS A 206 8.80 22.94 14.67
N PHE A 207 8.72 23.26 13.38
CA PHE A 207 9.45 22.55 12.34
C PHE A 207 10.93 22.43 12.70
N LYS A 208 11.48 21.22 12.58
CA LYS A 208 12.92 20.98 12.63
C LYS A 208 13.34 20.45 11.27
N ASP A 209 14.06 21.27 10.51
CA ASP A 209 14.53 20.90 9.18
C ASP A 209 15.73 19.95 9.27
N THR A 210 15.78 18.97 8.37
CA THR A 210 16.91 18.06 8.16
C THR A 210 17.05 17.78 6.67
N TRP A 211 18.27 17.89 6.17
CA TRP A 211 18.60 17.60 4.77
C TRP A 211 19.85 16.73 4.70
N ASP A 212 19.67 15.45 5.00
CA ASP A 212 20.73 14.44 5.03
C ASP A 212 20.28 13.18 4.26
N ASP A 213 21.07 12.11 4.31
CA ASP A 213 20.81 10.85 3.62
C ASP A 213 20.04 9.83 4.49
N VAL A 214 19.71 10.16 5.74
CA VAL A 214 19.03 9.27 6.70
C VAL A 214 17.60 9.71 7.02
N HIS A 215 17.20 10.93 6.63
CA HIS A 215 15.84 11.45 6.75
C HIS A 215 15.20 11.76 5.39
N VAL A 216 13.89 11.91 5.39
CA VAL A 216 13.13 12.40 4.24
C VAL A 216 13.49 13.86 3.97
N LYS A 217 13.92 14.15 2.73
CA LYS A 217 14.14 15.51 2.24
C LYS A 217 12.80 16.20 1.98
N MET A 218 12.39 17.04 2.94
CA MET A 218 11.09 17.70 2.92
C MET A 218 11.00 18.80 1.86
N PRO A 219 9.85 18.98 1.18
CA PRO A 219 9.69 20.00 0.14
C PRO A 219 9.77 21.44 0.68
N CYS A 220 9.46 21.65 1.96
CA CYS A 220 9.54 22.93 2.66
C CYS A 220 10.94 23.24 3.23
N SER A 221 11.91 22.33 3.06
CA SER A 221 13.28 22.57 3.53
C SER A 221 13.90 23.80 2.86
N SER A 222 14.69 24.53 3.62
CA SER A 222 15.49 25.67 3.13
C SER A 222 16.55 25.21 2.11
N TRP A 223 16.95 23.95 2.15
CA TRP A 223 17.95 23.33 1.26
C TRP A 223 17.37 22.84 -0.07
N ASN A 224 16.05 22.93 -0.27
CA ASN A 224 15.38 22.53 -1.50
C ASN A 224 15.51 23.61 -2.61
N LEU A 225 16.74 23.82 -3.06
CA LEU A 225 17.10 24.85 -4.03
C LEU A 225 17.17 24.31 -5.46
N PHE A 226 16.78 25.13 -6.44
CA PHE A 226 16.88 24.83 -7.88
C PHE A 226 17.76 25.86 -8.59
N PRO A 227 18.59 25.43 -9.55
CA PRO A 227 19.35 26.37 -10.36
C PRO A 227 18.40 27.12 -11.30
N VAL A 228 18.40 28.44 -11.23
CA VAL A 228 17.84 29.32 -12.25
C VAL A 228 19.02 29.84 -13.09
N GLN A 229 18.80 30.13 -14.38
CA GLN A 229 19.85 30.66 -15.27
C GLN A 229 20.64 31.79 -14.58
N ASP A 230 21.97 31.74 -14.72
CA ASP A 230 22.96 32.63 -14.12
C ASP A 230 23.16 32.50 -12.59
N GLU A 231 23.60 31.31 -12.14
CA GLU A 231 24.19 31.01 -10.82
C GLU A 231 23.36 31.31 -9.55
N VAL A 232 22.17 31.91 -9.68
CA VAL A 232 21.27 32.15 -8.54
C VAL A 232 20.42 30.91 -8.26
N MET A 233 20.63 30.32 -7.08
CA MET A 233 19.81 29.24 -6.56
C MET A 233 18.51 29.81 -5.98
N VAL A 234 17.36 29.42 -6.52
CA VAL A 234 16.05 29.87 -6.03
C VAL A 234 15.25 28.68 -5.50
N GLN A 235 14.53 28.88 -4.39
CA GLN A 235 13.54 27.91 -3.93
C GLN A 235 12.34 27.94 -4.90
N LEU A 236 12.15 26.89 -5.73
CA LEU A 236 10.92 26.78 -6.53
C LEU A 236 9.74 26.76 -5.58
N SER A 237 8.90 27.79 -5.65
CA SER A 237 7.74 27.87 -4.77
C SER A 237 6.83 26.65 -5.00
N VAL A 238 6.31 26.08 -3.91
CA VAL A 238 5.27 25.04 -3.94
C VAL A 238 4.12 25.44 -4.90
N LYS A 239 3.87 26.75 -5.05
CA LYS A 239 2.88 27.32 -5.98
C LYS A 239 3.13 26.94 -7.45
N GLU A 240 4.36 26.95 -7.94
CA GLU A 240 4.65 26.63 -9.36
C GLU A 240 4.44 25.16 -9.70
N LYS A 241 4.86 24.25 -8.80
CA LYS A 241 4.61 22.80 -8.95
C LYS A 241 3.11 22.51 -8.88
N LEU A 242 2.38 23.18 -7.98
CA LEU A 242 0.92 23.09 -7.93
C LEU A 242 0.27 23.47 -9.26
N ILE A 243 0.67 24.59 -9.87
CA ILE A 243 0.10 25.05 -11.14
C ILE A 243 0.35 24.03 -12.26
N ARG A 244 1.57 23.48 -12.35
CA ARG A 244 1.90 22.46 -13.38
C ARG A 244 1.07 21.20 -13.20
N THR A 245 0.94 20.69 -11.98
CA THR A 245 0.16 19.48 -11.69
C THR A 245 -1.32 19.70 -11.94
N PHE A 246 -1.86 20.86 -11.54
CA PHE A 246 -3.24 21.23 -11.81
C PHE A 246 -3.54 21.28 -13.32
N ASN A 247 -2.65 21.87 -14.10
CA ASN A 247 -2.77 21.88 -15.57
C ASN A 247 -2.72 20.47 -16.17
N ALA A 248 -1.91 19.56 -15.63
CA ALA A 248 -1.91 18.17 -16.06
C ALA A 248 -3.25 17.50 -15.78
N ILE A 249 -3.79 17.62 -14.57
CA ILE A 249 -5.08 17.03 -14.18
C ILE A 249 -6.23 17.55 -15.08
N LEU A 250 -6.28 18.85 -15.34
CA LEU A 250 -7.28 19.45 -16.24
C LEU A 250 -7.18 18.93 -17.67
N LYS A 251 -5.96 18.62 -18.15
CA LYS A 251 -5.76 18.09 -19.51
C LYS A 251 -6.33 16.68 -19.67
N TYR A 252 -6.15 15.82 -18.68
CA TYR A 252 -6.50 14.40 -18.78
C TYR A 252 -7.88 14.04 -18.24
N SER A 253 -8.42 14.84 -17.31
CA SER A 253 -9.72 14.57 -16.67
C SER A 253 -10.63 15.80 -16.71
N ASN A 254 -10.64 16.55 -17.82
CA ASN A 254 -11.30 17.87 -17.90
C ASN A 254 -12.76 17.90 -17.42
N SER A 255 -13.56 16.86 -17.68
CA SER A 255 -14.96 16.79 -17.25
C SER A 255 -15.15 16.49 -15.76
N GLN A 256 -14.24 15.73 -15.13
CA GLN A 256 -14.32 15.41 -13.70
C GLN A 256 -13.49 16.36 -12.83
N ALA A 257 -12.32 16.79 -13.30
CA ALA A 257 -11.44 17.74 -12.62
C ALA A 257 -12.12 19.09 -12.37
N LYS A 258 -13.04 19.53 -13.24
CA LYS A 258 -13.88 20.72 -13.00
C LYS A 258 -14.83 20.58 -11.81
N LYS A 259 -15.12 19.35 -11.37
CA LYS A 259 -15.99 19.04 -10.23
C LYS A 259 -15.22 18.92 -8.92
N TRP A 260 -13.88 18.90 -8.97
CA TRP A 260 -13.04 18.74 -7.78
C TRP A 260 -12.56 20.10 -7.29
N ASP A 261 -12.84 20.42 -6.03
CA ASP A 261 -12.24 21.57 -5.35
C ASP A 261 -10.91 21.15 -4.70
N PHE A 262 -9.82 21.81 -5.09
CA PHE A 262 -8.47 21.56 -4.59
C PHE A 262 -8.03 22.57 -3.52
N THR A 263 -8.90 23.49 -3.12
CA THR A 263 -8.57 24.57 -2.17
C THR A 263 -8.10 24.01 -0.83
N ALA A 264 -8.88 23.10 -0.24
CA ALA A 264 -8.53 22.47 1.02
C ALA A 264 -7.27 21.58 0.89
N LEU A 265 -7.13 20.84 -0.21
CA LEU A 265 -5.95 20.00 -0.46
C LEU A 265 -4.66 20.85 -0.59
N ARG A 266 -4.76 22.05 -1.16
CA ARG A 266 -3.65 23.01 -1.21
C ARG A 266 -3.24 23.48 0.18
N LEU A 267 -4.18 23.69 1.11
CA LEU A 267 -3.87 24.08 2.49
C LEU A 267 -3.08 22.98 3.21
N TYR A 268 -3.42 21.70 2.99
CA TYR A 268 -2.65 20.57 3.51
C TYR A 268 -1.18 20.59 3.04
N CYS A 269 -0.92 21.06 1.82
CA CYS A 269 0.45 21.17 1.32
C CYS A 269 1.28 22.23 2.03
N THR A 270 0.63 23.28 2.55
CA THR A 270 1.30 24.37 3.26
C THR A 270 1.41 24.14 4.78
N LYS A 271 0.72 23.11 5.32
CA LYS A 271 0.73 22.75 6.75
C LYS A 271 1.96 21.94 7.20
N VAL A 272 2.94 21.73 6.34
CA VAL A 272 4.14 20.89 6.60
C VAL A 272 5.05 21.46 7.71
N ASN A 273 4.81 22.69 8.16
CA ASN A 273 5.61 23.42 9.14
C ASN A 273 5.61 22.82 10.57
N ASN A 274 4.94 21.70 10.83
CA ASN A 274 4.88 21.06 12.14
C ASN A 274 5.21 19.55 12.06
N ILE A 275 6.21 19.15 11.27
CA ILE A 275 6.58 17.74 11.08
C ILE A 275 8.01 17.52 11.60
N HIS A 276 8.20 16.58 12.53
CA HIS A 276 9.52 16.09 12.95
C HIS A 276 10.26 15.46 11.75
N PRO A 277 11.60 15.53 11.69
CA PRO A 277 12.37 14.76 10.71
C PRO A 277 11.89 13.30 10.62
N ILE A 278 11.46 12.89 9.43
CA ILE A 278 10.97 11.53 9.19
C ILE A 278 12.19 10.67 8.84
N PRO A 279 12.59 9.70 9.67
CA PRO A 279 13.71 8.84 9.33
C PRO A 279 13.36 7.93 8.16
N LEU A 280 14.35 7.61 7.35
CA LEU A 280 14.24 6.60 6.33
C LEU A 280 14.37 5.22 6.97
N LEU A 281 13.38 4.34 6.73
CA LEU A 281 13.44 2.92 7.06
C LEU A 281 14.31 2.20 6.02
N LYS A 282 15.63 2.33 6.18
CA LYS A 282 16.65 1.70 5.32
C LYS A 282 16.73 0.19 5.53
N ARG A 283 17.31 -0.52 4.56
CA ARG A 283 17.60 -1.95 4.62
C ARG A 283 18.40 -2.32 5.88
N GLY A 284 18.04 -3.44 6.50
CA GLY A 284 18.65 -3.96 7.71
C GLY A 284 18.14 -3.32 9.02
N MET A 285 17.29 -2.29 8.95
CA MET A 285 16.75 -1.64 10.14
C MET A 285 15.55 -2.41 10.70
N ASN A 286 15.52 -2.52 12.04
CA ASN A 286 14.32 -2.80 12.82
C ASN A 286 13.88 -1.50 13.48
N HIS A 287 12.91 -0.79 12.88
CA HIS A 287 12.50 0.53 13.35
C HIS A 287 11.02 0.83 13.03
N SER A 288 10.37 1.57 13.92
CA SER A 288 8.98 2.01 13.80
C SER A 288 8.85 3.52 13.70
N ILE A 289 7.87 3.98 12.94
CA ILE A 289 7.46 5.39 12.86
C ILE A 289 5.96 5.46 13.17
N THR A 290 5.57 6.20 14.20
CA THR A 290 4.16 6.51 14.49
C THR A 290 3.89 7.98 14.23
N MET A 291 2.92 8.24 13.36
CA MET A 291 2.47 9.58 12.98
C MET A 291 0.94 9.65 12.92
N SER A 292 0.39 10.86 12.94
CA SER A 292 -1.05 11.06 12.84
C SER A 292 -1.57 10.88 11.42
N GLN A 293 -2.84 10.51 11.30
CA GLN A 293 -3.53 10.48 10.01
C GLN A 293 -3.54 11.87 9.34
N GLU A 294 -3.59 12.97 10.10
CA GLU A 294 -3.50 14.34 9.55
C GLU A 294 -2.10 14.61 8.95
N GLN A 295 -1.02 14.16 9.62
CA GLN A 295 0.35 14.25 9.08
C GLN A 295 0.47 13.45 7.78
N VAL A 296 -0.08 12.23 7.74
CA VAL A 296 -0.12 11.39 6.53
C VAL A 296 -0.87 12.11 5.40
N ALA A 297 -2.02 12.72 5.67
CA ALA A 297 -2.78 13.47 4.68
C ALA A 297 -1.97 14.67 4.12
N CYS A 298 -1.21 15.39 4.97
CA CYS A 298 -0.32 16.46 4.53
C CYS A 298 0.78 15.95 3.57
N LEU A 299 1.38 14.81 3.89
CA LEU A 299 2.41 14.18 3.07
C LEU A 299 1.84 13.68 1.73
N LEU A 300 0.65 13.06 1.74
CA LEU A 300 0.01 12.58 0.52
C LEU A 300 -0.49 13.71 -0.37
N ALA A 301 -0.93 14.84 0.19
CA ALA A 301 -1.22 16.04 -0.59
C ALA A 301 0.03 16.54 -1.32
N ASN A 302 1.18 16.56 -0.65
CA ASN A 302 2.47 16.89 -1.26
C ASN A 302 2.87 15.90 -2.37
N ALA A 303 2.65 14.59 -2.14
CA ALA A 303 2.86 13.56 -3.15
C ALA A 303 1.96 13.74 -4.38
N PHE A 304 0.68 14.08 -4.16
CA PHE A 304 -0.29 14.37 -5.21
C PHE A 304 0.17 15.53 -6.10
N PHE A 305 0.62 16.63 -5.51
CA PHE A 305 1.17 17.77 -6.26
C PHE A 305 2.64 17.62 -6.69
N CYS A 306 3.23 16.45 -6.46
CA CYS A 306 4.58 16.10 -6.90
C CYS A 306 5.68 17.02 -6.33
N THR A 307 5.57 17.41 -5.06
CA THR A 307 6.46 18.40 -4.45
C THR A 307 7.77 17.81 -3.94
N PHE A 308 7.81 16.52 -3.58
CA PHE A 308 8.99 15.87 -2.99
C PHE A 308 10.21 15.94 -3.92
N PRO A 309 11.32 16.57 -3.49
CA PRO A 309 12.51 16.76 -4.30
C PRO A 309 13.30 15.45 -4.44
N ARG A 310 14.14 15.35 -5.48
CA ARG A 310 15.00 14.17 -5.76
C ARG A 310 14.25 12.84 -5.99
N ARG A 311 12.90 12.84 -6.02
CA ARG A 311 12.05 11.65 -6.19
C ARG A 311 11.48 11.42 -7.60
N ASN A 312 11.95 12.18 -8.60
CA ASN A 312 11.42 12.12 -9.97
C ASN A 312 12.32 11.34 -10.95
N SER A 313 13.47 10.82 -10.50
CA SER A 313 14.40 10.02 -11.31
C SER A 313 14.97 8.87 -10.49
N ARG A 314 15.04 7.68 -11.09
CA ARG A 314 15.62 6.47 -10.48
C ARG A 314 17.15 6.40 -10.57
N ARG A 315 17.81 7.38 -11.19
CA ARG A 315 19.27 7.44 -11.33
C ARG A 315 19.98 8.17 -10.19
N ASN A 316 19.24 8.54 -9.14
CA ASN A 316 19.71 9.42 -8.07
C ASN A 316 19.74 8.69 -6.72
N GLU A 317 20.08 9.43 -5.66
CA GLU A 317 20.07 9.05 -4.24
C GLU A 317 18.94 8.09 -3.81
N TYR A 318 17.71 8.29 -4.29
CA TYR A 318 16.54 7.47 -3.95
C TYR A 318 16.25 6.32 -4.93
N GLY A 319 17.25 5.82 -5.66
CA GLY A 319 17.09 4.75 -6.66
C GLY A 319 16.52 3.44 -6.09
N ASN A 320 16.75 3.16 -4.80
CA ASN A 320 16.22 2.01 -4.08
C ASN A 320 14.91 2.29 -3.31
N TYR A 321 14.27 3.44 -3.54
CA TYR A 321 12.97 3.76 -2.95
C TYR A 321 11.84 3.71 -3.99
N PRO A 322 10.60 3.39 -3.60
CA PRO A 322 9.46 3.48 -4.50
C PRO A 322 9.17 4.94 -4.95
N ASP A 323 8.45 5.09 -6.05
CA ASP A 323 8.02 6.40 -6.54
C ASP A 323 6.92 6.96 -5.62
N ILE A 324 7.14 8.10 -4.96
CA ILE A 324 6.14 8.75 -4.08
C ILE A 324 5.28 9.78 -4.82
N ASN A 325 5.84 10.57 -5.73
CA ASN A 325 5.11 11.62 -6.46
C ASN A 325 4.14 11.02 -7.48
N PHE A 326 2.95 11.61 -7.63
CA PHE A 326 1.82 11.01 -8.38
C PHE A 326 1.84 11.30 -9.89
N PHE A 327 2.92 11.86 -10.44
CA PHE A 327 2.98 12.29 -11.84
C PHE A 327 2.55 11.21 -12.84
N ARG A 328 2.90 9.94 -12.59
CA ARG A 328 2.52 8.80 -13.45
C ARG A 328 1.03 8.46 -13.40
N LEU A 329 0.28 8.87 -12.37
CA LEU A 329 -1.19 8.75 -12.34
C LEU A 329 -1.86 9.70 -13.33
N PHE A 330 -1.20 10.81 -13.67
CA PHE A 330 -1.75 11.82 -14.57
C PHE A 330 -1.39 11.57 -16.03
N GLU A 331 -0.49 10.63 -16.33
CA GLU A 331 -0.06 10.33 -17.71
C GLU A 331 -1.02 9.37 -18.43
N GLY A 332 -1.09 9.43 -19.76
CA GLY A 332 -1.84 8.47 -20.59
C GLY A 332 -3.37 8.56 -20.45
N SER A 333 -4.08 7.64 -21.10
CA SER A 333 -5.55 7.66 -21.25
C SER A 333 -6.25 6.40 -20.72
N SER A 334 -5.58 5.60 -19.89
CA SER A 334 -6.16 4.35 -19.38
C SER A 334 -7.37 4.64 -18.48
N PRO A 335 -8.55 4.03 -18.73
CA PRO A 335 -9.73 4.19 -17.90
C PRO A 335 -9.50 3.85 -16.42
N LYS A 336 -8.61 2.87 -16.15
CA LYS A 336 -8.19 2.50 -14.79
C LYS A 336 -7.67 3.69 -13.98
N LYS A 337 -6.97 4.63 -14.62
CA LYS A 337 -6.43 5.81 -13.92
C LYS A 337 -7.54 6.72 -13.43
N ILE A 338 -8.66 6.79 -14.14
CA ILE A 338 -9.84 7.55 -13.70
C ILE A 338 -10.41 6.92 -12.43
N GLU A 339 -10.57 5.60 -12.40
CA GLU A 339 -11.07 4.90 -11.20
C GLU A 339 -10.12 5.06 -10.01
N LYS A 340 -8.80 4.95 -10.22
CA LYS A 340 -7.81 5.27 -9.17
C LYS A 340 -7.95 6.70 -8.64
N LEU A 341 -8.12 7.67 -9.53
CA LEU A 341 -8.28 9.07 -9.14
C LEU A 341 -9.58 9.28 -8.37
N LYS A 342 -10.69 8.64 -8.75
CA LYS A 342 -11.94 8.69 -7.95
C LYS A 342 -11.71 8.19 -6.52
N THR A 343 -11.05 7.04 -6.36
CA THR A 343 -10.74 6.47 -5.04
C THR A 343 -9.87 7.41 -4.20
N LEU A 344 -8.80 7.96 -4.78
CA LEU A 344 -7.93 8.91 -4.08
C LEU A 344 -8.64 10.24 -3.76
N MET A 345 -9.51 10.72 -4.64
CA MET A 345 -10.30 11.93 -4.40
C MET A 345 -11.34 11.73 -3.30
N CYS A 346 -11.89 10.52 -3.16
CA CYS A 346 -12.74 10.17 -2.03
C CYS A 346 -11.97 10.36 -0.71
N TYR A 347 -10.75 9.84 -0.61
CA TYR A 347 -9.90 10.04 0.56
C TYR A 347 -9.60 11.51 0.84
N PHE A 348 -9.12 12.26 -0.17
CA PHE A 348 -8.78 13.67 0.03
C PHE A 348 -10.00 14.49 0.42
N LYS A 349 -11.16 14.24 -0.17
CA LYS A 349 -12.43 14.84 0.24
C LYS A 349 -12.69 14.56 1.73
N SER A 350 -12.70 13.29 2.14
CA SER A 350 -12.99 12.89 3.52
C SER A 350 -12.06 13.55 4.55
N VAL A 351 -10.74 13.54 4.34
CA VAL A 351 -9.79 14.12 5.31
C VAL A 351 -9.78 15.65 5.30
N THR A 352 -10.28 16.29 4.24
CA THR A 352 -10.43 17.75 4.19
C THR A 352 -11.74 18.24 4.79
N GLU A 353 -12.82 17.46 4.69
CA GLU A 353 -14.11 17.75 5.32
C GLU A 353 -14.07 17.47 6.82
N GLN A 354 -13.49 16.33 7.21
CA GLN A 354 -13.33 15.93 8.61
C GLN A 354 -11.88 15.54 8.86
N LYS A 355 -11.20 16.30 9.73
CA LYS A 355 -9.84 15.97 10.12
C LYS A 355 -9.78 14.61 10.82
N PRO A 356 -8.90 13.69 10.38
CA PRO A 356 -8.77 12.40 11.04
C PRO A 356 -8.00 12.54 12.36
N SER A 357 -8.46 11.86 13.41
CA SER A 357 -7.91 11.95 14.78
C SER A 357 -7.01 10.78 15.18
N GLY A 358 -6.88 9.76 14.33
CA GLY A 358 -6.10 8.57 14.66
C GLY A 358 -4.61 8.66 14.37
N LEU A 359 -3.91 7.60 14.76
CA LEU A 359 -2.51 7.37 14.45
C LEU A 359 -2.31 6.18 13.50
N VAL A 360 -1.18 6.17 12.79
CA VAL A 360 -0.70 5.06 11.97
C VAL A 360 0.74 4.76 12.34
N THR A 361 1.07 3.48 12.49
CA THR A 361 2.45 3.01 12.77
C THR A 361 2.98 2.22 11.59
N PHE A 362 4.18 2.56 11.13
CA PHE A 362 4.92 1.85 10.08
C PHE A 362 6.16 1.22 10.70
N THR A 363 6.27 -0.10 10.66
CA THR A 363 7.37 -0.85 11.25
C THR A 363 8.10 -1.62 10.15
N ARG A 364 9.36 -1.28 9.89
CA ARG A 364 10.26 -2.16 9.12
C ARG A 364 10.81 -3.19 10.09
N LYS A 365 10.74 -4.45 9.69
CA LYS A 365 11.25 -5.58 10.44
C LYS A 365 12.20 -6.38 9.57
N SER A 366 13.32 -6.81 10.14
CA SER A 366 14.32 -7.68 9.53
C SER A 366 14.58 -8.88 10.43
N LEU A 367 14.57 -10.09 9.86
CA LEU A 367 15.00 -11.29 10.57
C LEU A 367 16.52 -11.35 10.62
N ASP A 368 17.08 -11.44 11.83
CA ASP A 368 18.52 -11.53 12.03
C ASP A 368 19.11 -12.83 11.47
N LYS A 369 18.39 -13.95 11.63
CA LYS A 369 18.83 -15.28 11.19
C LYS A 369 17.68 -16.06 10.54
N PRO A 370 17.96 -16.81 9.45
CA PRO A 370 16.97 -17.71 8.87
C PRO A 370 16.68 -18.88 9.81
N LEU A 371 15.48 -19.44 9.72
CA LEU A 371 15.07 -20.60 10.52
C LEU A 371 15.62 -21.89 9.92
N ASN A 372 15.88 -22.87 10.78
CA ASN A 372 16.13 -24.25 10.36
C ASN A 372 14.81 -25.03 10.30
N TRP A 373 14.13 -24.92 9.17
CA TRP A 373 12.82 -25.54 8.93
C TRP A 373 12.81 -27.05 9.15
N LYS A 374 13.88 -27.74 8.71
CA LYS A 374 13.99 -29.20 8.81
C LYS A 374 13.92 -29.72 10.25
N SER A 375 14.50 -28.99 11.21
CA SER A 375 14.52 -29.42 12.61
C SER A 375 13.23 -29.11 13.37
N SER A 376 12.29 -28.38 12.77
CA SER A 376 11.08 -27.98 13.48
C SER A 376 10.18 -29.16 13.81
N GLN A 377 9.70 -29.18 15.06
CA GLN A 377 8.71 -30.13 15.58
C GLN A 377 7.32 -29.48 15.73
N THR A 378 7.15 -28.24 15.26
CA THR A 378 5.88 -27.51 15.39
C THR A 378 4.78 -28.20 14.59
N ARG A 379 3.57 -28.27 15.16
CA ARG A 379 2.37 -28.79 14.47
C ARG A 379 1.68 -27.67 13.70
N LEU A 380 0.98 -28.01 12.61
CA LEU A 380 0.14 -27.05 11.90
C LEU A 380 -0.95 -26.48 12.82
N THR A 381 -1.25 -25.20 12.65
CA THR A 381 -2.29 -24.47 13.39
C THR A 381 -3.65 -24.58 12.69
N LYS A 382 -4.69 -23.95 13.26
CA LYS A 382 -6.05 -24.02 12.69
C LYS A 382 -6.09 -23.33 11.32
N LEU A 383 -6.89 -23.90 10.42
CA LEU A 383 -7.17 -23.36 9.10
C LEU A 383 -8.66 -23.09 8.94
N HIS A 384 -9.01 -21.85 8.59
CA HIS A 384 -10.25 -21.51 7.89
C HIS A 384 -9.90 -21.29 6.42
N ILE A 385 -10.62 -21.90 5.48
CA ILE A 385 -10.39 -21.65 4.05
C ILE A 385 -11.72 -21.48 3.32
N THR A 386 -11.81 -20.46 2.47
CA THR A 386 -13.03 -20.11 1.74
C THR A 386 -12.76 -19.65 0.32
N CYS A 387 -13.71 -19.92 -0.58
CA CYS A 387 -13.69 -19.40 -1.95
C CYS A 387 -14.49 -18.10 -2.11
N GLU A 388 -15.17 -17.62 -1.07
CA GLU A 388 -15.86 -16.33 -1.06
C GLU A 388 -15.15 -15.36 -0.11
N GLY A 389 -15.52 -14.08 -0.17
CA GLY A 389 -14.95 -13.06 0.72
C GLY A 389 -13.58 -12.52 0.29
N THR A 390 -13.10 -11.54 1.05
CA THR A 390 -11.84 -10.83 0.81
C THR A 390 -11.01 -10.73 2.10
N ILE A 391 -9.72 -10.42 1.95
CA ILE A 391 -8.81 -10.25 3.09
C ILE A 391 -9.22 -9.01 3.90
N GLU A 392 -9.58 -7.93 3.22
CA GLU A 392 -9.92 -6.64 3.81
C GLU A 392 -11.26 -6.64 4.54
N ASP A 393 -12.29 -7.30 3.99
CA ASP A 393 -13.64 -7.27 4.56
C ASP A 393 -13.85 -8.37 5.61
N ASP A 394 -13.51 -9.62 5.28
CA ASP A 394 -13.79 -10.77 6.14
C ASP A 394 -12.63 -11.07 7.13
N GLY A 395 -11.43 -10.59 6.80
CA GLY A 395 -10.23 -10.68 7.63
C GLY A 395 -10.08 -9.55 8.65
N TYR A 396 -11.13 -8.77 8.94
CA TYR A 396 -11.09 -7.70 9.94
C TYR A 396 -10.49 -8.15 11.28
N GLY A 397 -9.63 -7.33 11.89
CA GLY A 397 -8.95 -7.64 13.15
C GLY A 397 -7.87 -8.74 13.04
N MET A 398 -7.72 -9.42 11.90
CA MET A 398 -6.61 -10.34 11.65
C MET A 398 -5.36 -9.60 11.15
N LEU A 399 -4.21 -10.30 11.09
CA LEU A 399 -3.05 -9.81 10.35
C LEU A 399 -3.28 -10.03 8.86
N GLN A 400 -3.50 -8.95 8.13
CA GLN A 400 -3.90 -8.99 6.73
C GLN A 400 -2.68 -8.90 5.82
N VAL A 401 -2.54 -9.87 4.91
CA VAL A 401 -1.36 -9.96 4.05
C VAL A 401 -1.55 -9.09 2.80
N ASP A 402 -0.61 -8.17 2.58
CA ASP A 402 -0.41 -7.47 1.32
C ASP A 402 0.56 -8.27 0.44
N PHE A 403 0.11 -8.63 -0.78
CA PHE A 403 0.88 -9.40 -1.74
C PHE A 403 1.86 -8.50 -2.48
N ALA A 404 2.83 -8.02 -1.71
CA ALA A 404 3.59 -6.84 -2.04
C ALA A 404 4.57 -7.03 -3.21
N ASN A 405 4.95 -5.92 -3.81
CA ASN A 405 6.23 -5.78 -4.48
C ASN A 405 7.33 -5.45 -3.45
N LYS A 406 8.59 -5.84 -3.71
CA LYS A 406 9.71 -5.42 -2.85
C LYS A 406 9.80 -3.90 -2.69
N PHE A 407 9.35 -3.16 -3.70
CA PHE A 407 9.05 -1.73 -3.59
C PHE A 407 7.58 -1.57 -3.16
N VAL A 408 7.34 -1.48 -1.86
CA VAL A 408 6.00 -1.46 -1.25
C VAL A 408 5.00 -0.53 -1.97
N GLY A 409 3.78 -1.00 -2.14
CA GLY A 409 2.71 -0.36 -2.91
C GLY A 409 2.86 -0.52 -4.43
N GLY A 410 3.85 -1.29 -4.89
CA GLY A 410 4.03 -1.65 -6.30
C GLY A 410 3.81 -0.51 -7.29
N GLY A 411 2.85 -0.72 -8.19
CA GLY A 411 2.43 0.21 -9.23
C GLY A 411 1.31 1.17 -8.82
N VAL A 412 1.04 1.41 -7.52
CA VAL A 412 -0.14 2.18 -7.08
C VAL A 412 -0.16 3.58 -7.67
N THR A 413 0.99 4.27 -7.70
CA THR A 413 1.15 5.61 -8.30
C THR A 413 1.33 5.59 -9.83
N SER A 414 1.11 4.44 -10.48
CA SER A 414 1.23 4.26 -11.93
C SER A 414 0.11 3.37 -12.49
N SER A 415 0.43 2.23 -13.12
CA SER A 415 -0.52 1.39 -13.86
C SER A 415 -0.98 0.12 -13.14
N GLY A 416 -0.31 -0.28 -12.06
CA GLY A 416 -0.65 -1.50 -11.29
C GLY A 416 -2.04 -1.36 -10.64
N LEU A 417 -2.84 -2.42 -10.65
CA LEU A 417 -4.20 -2.40 -10.09
C LEU A 417 -4.64 -3.81 -9.68
N VAL A 418 -3.72 -4.55 -9.09
CA VAL A 418 -3.99 -5.88 -8.51
C VAL A 418 -4.13 -5.74 -6.98
N GLN A 419 -4.02 -6.84 -6.22
CA GLN A 419 -4.30 -6.86 -4.78
C GLN A 419 -3.58 -5.75 -3.99
N GLU A 420 -2.25 -5.61 -4.12
CA GLU A 420 -1.47 -4.58 -3.41
C GLU A 420 -1.96 -3.16 -3.75
N GLU A 421 -2.06 -2.82 -5.04
CA GLU A 421 -2.45 -1.47 -5.41
C GLU A 421 -3.90 -1.13 -5.08
N ILE A 422 -4.81 -2.10 -5.17
CA ILE A 422 -6.21 -1.92 -4.74
C ILE A 422 -6.22 -1.59 -3.26
N ARG A 423 -5.47 -2.35 -2.43
CA ARG A 423 -5.43 -2.10 -1.00
C ARG A 423 -4.87 -0.73 -0.65
N PHE A 424 -3.81 -0.31 -1.32
CA PHE A 424 -3.24 1.03 -1.17
C PHE A 424 -4.16 2.14 -1.69
N LEU A 425 -5.15 1.87 -2.55
CA LEU A 425 -6.13 2.86 -3.00
C LEU A 425 -7.30 3.00 -2.03
N ILE A 426 -7.80 1.90 -1.47
CA ILE A 426 -8.92 1.95 -0.52
C ILE A 426 -8.47 2.33 0.91
N ASN A 427 -7.20 2.09 1.25
CA ASN A 427 -6.53 2.60 2.45
C ASN A 427 -5.33 3.51 2.05
N PRO A 428 -5.54 4.74 1.54
CA PRO A 428 -4.48 5.59 0.97
C PRO A 428 -3.32 5.94 1.88
N GLU A 429 -3.52 5.86 3.20
CA GLU A 429 -2.47 6.08 4.19
C GLU A 429 -1.30 5.09 4.03
N LEU A 430 -1.53 3.92 3.43
CA LEU A 430 -0.46 2.99 3.05
C LEU A 430 0.54 3.60 2.05
N ILE A 431 0.08 4.48 1.16
CA ILE A 431 0.92 5.08 0.10
C ILE A 431 2.09 5.88 0.69
N VAL A 432 1.93 6.47 1.88
CA VAL A 432 2.99 7.27 2.50
C VAL A 432 4.20 6.42 2.89
N SER A 433 4.04 5.11 3.09
CA SER A 433 5.16 4.19 3.34
C SER A 433 6.24 4.28 2.26
N ARG A 434 5.85 4.55 1.01
CA ARG A 434 6.73 4.75 -0.16
C ARG A 434 7.68 5.93 -0.01
N LEU A 435 7.33 6.90 0.84
CA LEU A 435 8.14 8.08 1.09
C LEU A 435 9.44 7.72 1.81
N PHE A 436 9.39 6.81 2.79
CA PHE A 436 10.49 6.53 3.70
C PHE A 436 10.91 5.06 3.77
N THR A 437 10.27 4.13 3.06
CA THR A 437 10.63 2.71 3.08
C THR A 437 11.51 2.34 1.88
N GLU A 438 12.75 1.91 2.14
CA GLU A 438 13.63 1.36 1.11
C GLU A 438 13.11 0.01 0.61
N ALA A 439 13.50 -0.43 -0.60
CA ALA A 439 13.17 -1.76 -1.11
C ALA A 439 13.46 -2.86 -0.09
N LEU A 440 12.53 -3.81 0.05
CA LEU A 440 12.64 -4.95 0.95
C LEU A 440 13.68 -5.95 0.45
N ASP A 441 14.54 -6.41 1.36
CA ASP A 441 15.40 -7.55 1.16
C ASP A 441 14.68 -8.87 1.51
N HIS A 442 15.31 -10.00 1.22
CA HIS A 442 14.72 -11.34 1.39
C HIS A 442 14.27 -11.67 2.82
N ASN A 443 14.89 -11.07 3.84
CA ASN A 443 14.61 -11.30 5.25
C ASN A 443 13.78 -10.18 5.90
N GLU A 444 13.18 -9.29 5.12
CA GLU A 444 12.49 -8.10 5.64
C GLU A 444 10.98 -8.07 5.34
N CYS A 445 10.22 -7.37 6.15
CA CYS A 445 8.83 -7.00 5.85
C CYS A 445 8.54 -5.59 6.37
N VAL A 446 7.39 -5.05 5.96
CA VAL A 446 6.84 -3.83 6.56
C VAL A 446 5.46 -4.15 7.12
N ILE A 447 5.25 -3.78 8.38
CA ILE A 447 3.99 -3.92 9.10
C ILE A 447 3.41 -2.53 9.29
N ILE A 448 2.14 -2.36 8.95
CA ILE A 448 1.44 -1.08 9.01
C ILE A 448 0.17 -1.27 9.82
N THR A 449 0.07 -0.54 10.94
CA THR A 449 -1.07 -0.64 11.87
C THR A 449 -1.77 0.70 11.96
N GLY A 450 -3.09 0.70 11.79
CA GLY A 450 -3.92 1.88 12.04
C GLY A 450 -4.50 2.56 10.82
N THR A 451 -4.22 2.06 9.61
CA THR A 451 -4.75 2.67 8.39
C THR A 451 -6.26 2.52 8.29
N GLN A 452 -6.94 3.58 7.88
CA GLN A 452 -8.38 3.59 7.69
C GLN A 452 -8.76 3.28 6.24
N GLN A 453 -9.87 2.57 6.04
CA GLN A 453 -10.48 2.38 4.73
C GLN A 453 -11.42 3.54 4.40
N TYR A 454 -11.28 4.12 3.21
CA TYR A 454 -12.04 5.30 2.78
C TYR A 454 -12.96 5.04 1.59
N SER A 455 -12.80 3.90 0.91
CA SER A 455 -13.58 3.60 -0.29
C SER A 455 -13.96 2.13 -0.38
N THR A 456 -15.08 1.88 -1.03
CA THR A 456 -15.49 0.57 -1.53
C THR A 456 -15.15 0.46 -3.01
N TYR A 457 -15.08 -0.77 -3.52
CA TYR A 457 -14.77 -1.04 -4.91
C TYR A 457 -15.46 -2.31 -5.39
N THR A 458 -15.53 -2.46 -6.71
CA THR A 458 -15.88 -3.72 -7.36
C THR A 458 -14.85 -4.06 -8.44
N GLY A 459 -14.82 -5.33 -8.84
CA GLY A 459 -13.92 -5.82 -9.88
C GLY A 459 -12.45 -5.87 -9.48
N TYR A 460 -11.59 -6.21 -10.43
CA TYR A 460 -10.16 -6.44 -10.19
C TYR A 460 -9.35 -6.16 -11.47
N ALA A 461 -8.14 -5.62 -11.34
CA ALA A 461 -7.28 -5.28 -12.47
C ALA A 461 -7.96 -4.38 -13.52
N GLN A 462 -8.39 -4.95 -14.64
CA GLN A 462 -9.02 -4.18 -15.73
C GLN A 462 -10.48 -3.85 -15.46
N THR A 463 -11.15 -4.59 -14.57
CA THR A 463 -12.56 -4.39 -14.23
C THR A 463 -12.75 -3.60 -12.94
N TYR A 464 -11.66 -3.14 -12.31
CA TYR A 464 -11.74 -2.33 -11.09
C TYR A 464 -12.58 -1.06 -11.31
N GLN A 465 -13.52 -0.83 -10.40
CA GLN A 465 -14.34 0.37 -10.35
C GLN A 465 -14.45 0.86 -8.90
N TRP A 466 -14.34 2.17 -8.72
CA TRP A 466 -14.66 2.80 -7.44
C TRP A 466 -16.18 2.75 -7.23
N ASP A 467 -16.62 2.26 -6.06
CA ASP A 467 -18.03 1.98 -5.78
C ASP A 467 -18.64 2.90 -4.71
N GLY A 468 -17.84 3.78 -4.09
CA GLY A 468 -18.35 4.72 -3.11
C GLY A 468 -17.37 5.03 -1.97
N SER A 469 -17.79 5.94 -1.09
CA SER A 469 -17.11 6.19 0.18
C SER A 469 -17.39 5.06 1.16
N HIS A 470 -16.40 4.69 1.96
CA HIS A 470 -16.55 3.71 3.03
C HIS A 470 -16.49 4.40 4.39
N GLN A 471 -17.41 4.03 5.29
CA GLN A 471 -17.39 4.47 6.69
C GLN A 471 -16.76 3.36 7.53
N ASP A 472 -15.48 3.54 7.87
CA ASP A 472 -14.72 2.55 8.63
C ASP A 472 -15.13 2.56 10.12
N THR A 473 -15.79 1.48 10.53
CA THR A 473 -16.24 1.25 11.92
C THR A 473 -15.24 0.45 12.75
N THR A 474 -14.08 0.10 12.20
CA THR A 474 -13.02 -0.64 12.91
C THR A 474 -12.66 0.12 14.21
N PRO A 475 -12.67 -0.53 15.39
CA PRO A 475 -12.32 0.09 16.64
C PRO A 475 -10.86 0.54 16.63
N ARG A 476 -10.52 1.38 17.61
CA ARG A 476 -9.16 1.87 17.81
C ARG A 476 -8.53 1.20 19.02
N ASP A 477 -7.22 0.97 18.96
CA ASP A 477 -6.42 0.47 20.08
C ASP A 477 -6.06 1.59 21.07
N GLY A 478 -5.32 1.25 22.13
CA GLY A 478 -4.87 2.21 23.14
C GLY A 478 -3.97 3.34 22.63
N TRP A 479 -3.42 3.23 21.40
CA TRP A 479 -2.65 4.28 20.73
C TRP A 479 -3.49 5.04 19.69
N GLN A 480 -4.82 4.89 19.70
CA GLN A 480 -5.74 5.51 18.75
C GLN A 480 -5.54 5.07 17.28
N ARG A 481 -4.91 3.91 17.07
CA ARG A 481 -4.76 3.30 15.74
C ARG A 481 -5.96 2.42 15.46
N ARG A 482 -6.51 2.43 14.24
CA ARG A 482 -7.51 1.41 13.84
C ARG A 482 -6.94 0.00 14.07
N CYS A 483 -7.76 -0.93 14.54
CA CYS A 483 -7.41 -2.36 14.71
C CYS A 483 -7.30 -3.10 13.36
N THR A 484 -6.59 -2.48 12.42
CA THR A 484 -6.27 -2.97 11.09
C THR A 484 -4.75 -3.06 11.02
N GLU A 485 -4.22 -4.29 10.97
CA GLU A 485 -2.79 -4.57 10.84
C GLU A 485 -2.54 -5.23 9.49
N ILE A 486 -1.74 -4.58 8.64
CA ILE A 486 -1.39 -5.05 7.30
C ILE A 486 0.10 -5.35 7.25
N VAL A 487 0.49 -6.46 6.64
CA VAL A 487 1.90 -6.79 6.43
C VAL A 487 2.24 -6.97 4.96
N ALA A 488 3.19 -6.18 4.48
CA ALA A 488 3.73 -6.25 3.13
C ALA A 488 4.88 -7.26 3.07
N ILE A 489 4.64 -8.37 2.37
CA ILE A 489 5.65 -9.39 2.06
C ILE A 489 5.69 -9.67 0.56
N ASP A 490 6.86 -9.52 -0.05
CA ASP A 490 7.04 -9.72 -1.48
C ASP A 490 7.40 -11.16 -1.82
N ALA A 491 6.63 -11.81 -2.70
CA ALA A 491 6.96 -13.14 -3.24
C ALA A 491 8.02 -13.05 -4.35
N LEU A 492 8.74 -14.15 -4.63
CA LEU A 492 9.57 -14.22 -5.83
C LEU A 492 8.71 -14.33 -7.08
N GLN A 493 9.19 -13.74 -8.17
CA GLN A 493 8.63 -13.97 -9.49
C GLN A 493 9.31 -15.17 -10.16
N PHE A 494 8.52 -16.15 -10.57
CA PHE A 494 8.97 -17.37 -11.25
C PHE A 494 8.54 -17.35 -12.71
N LYS A 495 9.51 -17.33 -13.63
CA LYS A 495 9.27 -17.51 -15.06
C LYS A 495 9.24 -18.98 -15.47
N ASN A 496 9.97 -19.81 -14.71
CA ASN A 496 9.97 -21.25 -14.85
C ASN A 496 9.31 -21.86 -13.61
N PHE A 497 8.23 -22.62 -13.84
CA PHE A 497 7.41 -23.22 -12.78
C PHE A 497 8.21 -24.13 -11.85
N LEU A 498 9.22 -24.86 -12.35
CA LEU A 498 9.97 -25.81 -11.53
C LEU A 498 10.96 -25.13 -10.56
N GLU A 499 11.34 -23.87 -10.79
CA GLU A 499 12.33 -23.18 -9.97
C GLU A 499 11.87 -22.96 -8.53
N GLN A 500 10.56 -22.81 -8.30
CA GLN A 500 10.02 -22.53 -6.97
C GLN A 500 10.20 -23.68 -5.97
N PHE A 501 10.41 -24.91 -6.46
CA PHE A 501 10.62 -26.09 -5.62
C PHE A 501 12.09 -26.25 -5.18
N LYS A 502 13.01 -25.45 -5.72
CA LYS A 502 14.42 -25.53 -5.31
C LYS A 502 14.56 -25.14 -3.82
N PRO A 503 15.39 -25.83 -3.02
CA PRO A 503 15.47 -25.60 -1.57
C PRO A 503 15.75 -24.14 -1.17
N GLU A 504 16.59 -23.44 -1.92
CA GLU A 504 16.89 -22.03 -1.71
C GLU A 504 15.67 -21.12 -1.93
N LYS A 505 14.77 -21.48 -2.85
CA LYS A 505 13.52 -20.75 -3.13
C LYS A 505 12.47 -21.06 -2.08
N LEU A 506 12.33 -22.33 -1.68
CA LEU A 506 11.47 -22.74 -0.57
C LEU A 506 11.85 -21.99 0.71
N ASN A 507 13.13 -22.01 1.09
CA ASN A 507 13.62 -21.31 2.28
C ASN A 507 13.38 -19.80 2.21
N ARG A 508 13.59 -19.18 1.04
CA ARG A 508 13.34 -17.74 0.85
C ARG A 508 11.89 -17.41 1.15
N GLU A 509 10.94 -18.15 0.58
CA GLU A 509 9.51 -17.86 0.73
C GLU A 509 9.01 -18.16 2.14
N LEU A 510 9.48 -19.23 2.76
CA LEU A 510 9.18 -19.56 4.16
C LEU A 510 9.69 -18.47 5.11
N ASN A 511 10.96 -18.06 4.97
CA ASN A 511 11.54 -17.02 5.81
C ASN A 511 10.85 -15.66 5.60
N LYS A 512 10.45 -15.33 4.37
CA LYS A 512 9.71 -14.10 4.08
C LYS A 512 8.34 -14.09 4.76
N ALA A 513 7.57 -15.16 4.62
CA ALA A 513 6.27 -15.30 5.28
C ALA A 513 6.42 -15.26 6.82
N TYR A 514 7.37 -16.02 7.36
CA TYR A 514 7.68 -16.02 8.79
C TYR A 514 8.09 -14.64 9.32
N CYS A 515 8.91 -13.89 8.57
CA CYS A 515 9.26 -12.51 8.89
C CYS A 515 8.01 -11.66 9.08
N GLY A 516 7.05 -11.80 8.16
CA GLY A 516 5.76 -11.12 8.19
C GLY A 516 4.88 -11.51 9.38
N PHE A 517 4.83 -12.80 9.72
CA PHE A 517 3.86 -13.34 10.68
C PHE A 517 4.35 -13.29 12.13
N ALA A 518 5.64 -13.50 12.36
CA ALA A 518 6.20 -13.59 13.71
C ALA A 518 6.17 -12.25 14.45
N ARG A 519 5.98 -12.29 15.77
CA ARG A 519 6.11 -11.16 16.69
C ARG A 519 6.94 -11.63 17.90
N SER A 520 8.21 -11.24 17.97
CA SER A 520 9.20 -11.79 18.92
C SER A 520 8.85 -11.58 20.40
N GLU A 521 8.08 -10.55 20.71
CA GLU A 521 7.76 -10.15 22.10
C GLU A 521 6.35 -10.54 22.54
N GLN A 522 5.56 -11.17 21.66
CA GLN A 522 4.14 -11.46 21.93
C GLN A 522 3.90 -12.95 22.12
N ARG A 523 3.15 -13.28 23.18
CA ARG A 523 2.65 -14.64 23.41
C ARG A 523 1.65 -15.00 22.30
N SER A 524 1.65 -16.26 21.86
CA SER A 524 0.75 -16.77 20.80
C SER A 524 -0.74 -16.58 21.09
N GLN A 525 -1.13 -16.51 22.36
CA GLN A 525 -2.51 -16.20 22.78
C GLN A 525 -2.94 -14.78 22.40
N HIS A 526 -1.99 -13.85 22.24
CA HIS A 526 -2.26 -12.46 21.85
C HIS A 526 -2.06 -12.19 20.35
N LEU A 527 -1.85 -13.23 19.54
CA LEU A 527 -1.67 -13.11 18.11
C LEU A 527 -2.97 -13.43 17.40
N ALA A 528 -3.49 -12.46 16.65
CA ALA A 528 -4.60 -12.68 15.74
C ALA A 528 -4.25 -13.74 14.68
N ALA A 529 -5.26 -14.31 14.02
CA ALA A 529 -5.01 -15.15 12.85
C ALA A 529 -4.37 -14.34 11.70
N VAL A 530 -3.80 -15.04 10.71
CA VAL A 530 -3.32 -14.45 9.45
C VAL A 530 -4.44 -14.55 8.42
N ALA A 531 -4.90 -13.42 7.90
CA ALA A 531 -5.81 -13.35 6.75
C ALA A 531 -4.98 -13.20 5.46
N THR A 532 -4.96 -14.25 4.63
CA THR A 532 -4.13 -14.32 3.42
C THR A 532 -4.84 -15.06 2.28
N GLY A 533 -4.14 -15.33 1.18
CA GLY A 533 -4.64 -16.08 0.05
C GLY A 533 -3.51 -16.45 -0.91
N ASN A 534 -3.79 -16.35 -2.21
CA ASN A 534 -2.92 -16.77 -3.32
C ASN A 534 -1.68 -15.86 -3.53
N TRP A 535 -0.88 -15.67 -2.48
CA TRP A 535 0.34 -14.85 -2.44
C TRP A 535 1.34 -15.26 -3.53
N GLY A 536 1.67 -14.33 -4.43
CA GLY A 536 2.65 -14.55 -5.51
C GLY A 536 2.19 -15.49 -6.64
N CYS A 537 0.91 -15.87 -6.71
CA CYS A 537 0.44 -16.90 -7.66
C CYS A 537 -0.07 -16.34 -9.00
N GLY A 538 -0.40 -15.04 -9.06
CA GLY A 538 -0.88 -14.39 -10.29
C GLY A 538 0.26 -14.01 -11.23
N VAL A 539 0.51 -12.72 -11.39
CA VAL A 539 1.56 -12.16 -12.27
C VAL A 539 2.97 -12.68 -11.92
N PHE A 540 3.16 -13.20 -10.71
CA PHE A 540 4.44 -13.72 -10.21
C PHE A 540 4.64 -15.21 -10.47
N GLY A 541 3.63 -15.94 -10.97
CA GLY A 541 3.78 -17.31 -11.48
C GLY A 541 4.01 -18.41 -10.44
N GLY A 542 3.80 -18.12 -9.14
CA GLY A 542 3.85 -19.13 -8.09
C GLY A 542 2.71 -20.15 -8.18
N ASP A 543 2.97 -21.36 -7.68
CA ASP A 543 1.96 -22.41 -7.51
C ASP A 543 1.14 -22.19 -6.23
N ALA A 544 -0.19 -22.14 -6.37
CA ALA A 544 -1.08 -21.80 -5.25
C ALA A 544 -1.13 -22.89 -4.16
N ARG A 545 -1.01 -24.18 -4.52
CA ARG A 545 -0.99 -25.28 -3.54
C ARG A 545 0.31 -25.26 -2.75
N LEU A 546 1.45 -25.08 -3.41
CA LEU A 546 2.74 -24.88 -2.74
C LEU A 546 2.68 -23.64 -1.83
N LYS A 547 2.25 -22.49 -2.34
CA LYS A 547 2.20 -21.23 -1.57
C LYS A 547 1.27 -21.30 -0.37
N ALA A 548 0.13 -21.99 -0.46
CA ALA A 548 -0.73 -22.25 0.67
C ALA A 548 0.01 -23.05 1.76
N LEU A 549 0.67 -24.14 1.37
CA LEU A 549 1.43 -24.97 2.30
C LEU A 549 2.56 -24.19 2.97
N LEU A 550 3.37 -23.43 2.22
CA LEU A 550 4.45 -22.61 2.79
C LEU A 550 3.92 -21.55 3.78
N GLN A 551 2.78 -20.93 3.50
CA GLN A 551 2.16 -19.97 4.42
C GLN A 551 1.65 -20.64 5.69
N MET A 552 1.06 -21.85 5.60
CA MET A 552 0.64 -22.62 6.78
C MET A 552 1.84 -23.02 7.66
N LEU A 553 2.95 -23.46 7.05
CA LEU A 553 4.18 -23.78 7.80
C LEU A 553 4.75 -22.54 8.51
N ALA A 554 4.83 -21.41 7.81
CA ALA A 554 5.32 -20.17 8.39
C ALA A 554 4.39 -19.61 9.49
N ALA A 555 3.08 -19.74 9.34
CA ALA A 555 2.10 -19.33 10.34
C ALA A 555 2.16 -20.22 11.59
N ALA A 556 2.31 -21.53 11.40
CA ALA A 556 2.52 -22.49 12.49
C ALA A 556 3.76 -22.15 13.31
N GLU A 557 4.91 -21.93 12.67
CA GLU A 557 6.14 -21.45 13.34
C GLU A 557 5.97 -20.11 14.05
N ALA A 558 5.13 -19.23 13.50
CA ALA A 558 4.82 -17.94 14.09
C ALA A 558 3.75 -18.02 15.21
N GLY A 559 3.19 -19.20 15.49
CA GLY A 559 2.15 -19.41 16.49
C GLY A 559 0.81 -18.75 16.14
N ARG A 560 0.45 -18.70 14.85
CA ARG A 560 -0.78 -18.08 14.34
C ARG A 560 -1.62 -19.06 13.54
N ASP A 561 -2.94 -18.97 13.72
CA ASP A 561 -3.92 -19.64 12.86
C ASP A 561 -4.05 -18.92 11.51
N VAL A 562 -4.65 -19.57 10.51
CA VAL A 562 -4.75 -19.07 9.13
C VAL A 562 -6.21 -18.98 8.67
N ALA A 563 -6.60 -17.82 8.14
CA ALA A 563 -7.76 -17.62 7.29
C ALA A 563 -7.29 -17.43 5.84
N TYR A 564 -7.62 -18.38 4.96
CA TYR A 564 -7.15 -18.42 3.58
C TYR A 564 -8.30 -18.16 2.59
N PHE A 565 -8.16 -17.13 1.77
CA PHE A 565 -9.14 -16.74 0.75
C PHE A 565 -8.64 -17.16 -0.64
N THR A 566 -9.39 -18.04 -1.32
CA THR A 566 -9.01 -18.55 -2.65
C THR A 566 -9.58 -17.74 -3.82
N PHE A 567 -10.37 -16.70 -3.53
CA PHE A 567 -10.91 -15.74 -4.51
C PHE A 567 -11.70 -16.40 -5.65
N GLY A 568 -12.69 -17.19 -5.31
CA GLY A 568 -13.59 -17.87 -6.24
C GLY A 568 -13.16 -19.28 -6.64
N ASP A 569 -11.93 -19.70 -6.32
CA ASP A 569 -11.43 -21.04 -6.63
C ASP A 569 -11.87 -22.06 -5.58
N SER A 570 -13.03 -22.68 -5.81
CA SER A 570 -13.56 -23.72 -4.93
C SER A 570 -12.75 -25.02 -4.96
N GLN A 571 -12.03 -25.32 -6.05
CA GLN A 571 -11.23 -26.55 -6.12
C GLN A 571 -9.97 -26.39 -5.28
N LEU A 572 -9.29 -25.25 -5.39
CA LEU A 572 -8.15 -24.94 -4.53
C LEU A 572 -8.54 -24.95 -3.04
N MET A 573 -9.72 -24.44 -2.70
CA MET A 573 -10.25 -24.46 -1.33
C MET A 573 -10.34 -25.90 -0.80
N THR A 574 -10.96 -26.80 -1.57
CA THR A 574 -11.07 -28.22 -1.21
C THR A 574 -9.70 -28.88 -1.10
N ASP A 575 -8.85 -28.75 -2.11
CA ASP A 575 -7.55 -29.42 -2.13
C ASP A 575 -6.65 -29.01 -0.97
N VAL A 576 -6.61 -27.70 -0.65
CA VAL A 576 -5.79 -27.18 0.46
C VAL A 576 -6.36 -27.61 1.80
N HIS A 577 -7.68 -27.63 1.95
CA HIS A 577 -8.32 -28.14 3.16
C HIS A 577 -8.00 -29.63 3.37
N GLU A 578 -8.19 -30.47 2.36
CA GLU A 578 -7.92 -31.91 2.44
C GLU A 578 -6.46 -32.20 2.79
N MET A 579 -5.53 -31.47 2.18
CA MET A 579 -4.11 -31.59 2.51
C MET A 579 -3.81 -31.15 3.95
N HIS A 580 -4.41 -30.06 4.42
CA HIS A 580 -4.27 -29.61 5.81
C HIS A 580 -4.81 -30.65 6.79
N SER A 581 -6.05 -31.13 6.57
CA SER A 581 -6.67 -32.19 7.39
C SER A 581 -5.79 -33.44 7.43
N PHE A 582 -5.36 -33.94 6.29
CA PHE A 582 -4.51 -35.13 6.19
C PHE A 582 -3.20 -35.00 6.97
N LEU A 583 -2.49 -33.86 6.83
CA LEU A 583 -1.25 -33.61 7.57
C LEU A 583 -1.50 -33.48 9.07
N THR A 584 -2.61 -32.86 9.49
CA THR A 584 -2.95 -32.73 10.92
C THR A 584 -3.37 -34.05 11.56
N GLU A 585 -4.19 -34.86 10.87
CA GLU A 585 -4.68 -36.15 11.35
C GLU A 585 -3.58 -37.21 11.37
N SER A 586 -2.64 -37.15 10.43
CA SER A 586 -1.46 -38.02 10.39
C SER A 586 -0.34 -37.54 11.32
N GLU A 587 -0.60 -36.50 12.12
CA GLU A 587 0.37 -35.90 13.04
C GLU A 587 1.73 -35.58 12.38
N ILE A 588 1.72 -34.93 11.22
CA ILE A 588 2.94 -34.52 10.49
C ILE A 588 3.33 -33.09 10.91
N GLY A 589 4.57 -32.91 11.39
CA GLY A 589 5.12 -31.63 11.82
C GLY A 589 5.69 -30.77 10.69
N VAL A 590 5.99 -29.50 10.98
CA VAL A 590 6.53 -28.53 10.02
C VAL A 590 7.82 -29.02 9.36
N GLY A 591 8.75 -29.61 10.14
CA GLY A 591 10.01 -30.12 9.61
C GLY A 591 9.83 -31.30 8.67
N GLU A 592 8.86 -32.17 8.93
CA GLU A 592 8.53 -33.33 8.10
C GLU A 592 7.90 -32.89 6.77
N VAL A 593 6.95 -31.95 6.80
CA VAL A 593 6.39 -31.36 5.57
C VAL A 593 7.48 -30.69 4.74
N TYR A 594 8.39 -29.95 5.39
CA TYR A 594 9.52 -29.33 4.72
C TYR A 594 10.44 -30.36 4.05
N ASP A 595 10.71 -31.49 4.70
CA ASP A 595 11.48 -32.57 4.10
C ASP A 595 10.75 -33.23 2.93
N LEU A 596 9.43 -33.42 3.00
CA LEU A 596 8.62 -33.90 1.87
C LEU A 596 8.71 -32.94 0.67
N LEU A 597 8.71 -31.62 0.89
CA LEU A 597 8.91 -30.63 -0.17
C LEU A 597 10.29 -30.76 -0.83
N ARG A 598 11.34 -31.02 -0.03
CA ARG A 598 12.69 -31.26 -0.55
C ARG A 598 12.78 -32.54 -1.35
N GLN A 599 12.11 -33.61 -0.89
CA GLN A 599 12.02 -34.88 -1.60
C GLN A 599 11.27 -34.73 -2.93
N TYR A 600 10.16 -33.99 -2.95
CA TYR A 600 9.44 -33.70 -4.19
C TYR A 600 10.33 -33.00 -5.22
N ASN A 601 11.11 -32.00 -4.77
CA ASN A 601 12.09 -31.36 -5.64
C ASN A 601 13.16 -32.33 -6.17
N SER A 602 13.73 -33.17 -5.31
CA SER A 602 14.81 -34.09 -5.73
C SER A 602 14.33 -35.22 -6.64
N SER A 603 13.15 -35.78 -6.35
CA SER A 603 12.67 -37.00 -6.97
C SER A 603 11.76 -36.73 -8.18
N VAL A 604 11.04 -35.61 -8.18
CA VAL A 604 10.06 -35.27 -9.23
C VAL A 604 10.51 -34.07 -10.04
N CYS A 605 10.88 -32.95 -9.41
CA CYS A 605 11.15 -31.71 -10.17
C CYS A 605 12.49 -31.71 -10.90
N ARG A 606 13.56 -32.24 -10.29
CA ARG A 606 14.92 -32.22 -10.88
C ARG A 606 15.05 -33.08 -12.13
N SER A 607 14.33 -34.20 -12.18
CA SER A 607 14.29 -35.13 -13.31
C SER A 607 13.24 -34.77 -14.36
N CYS A 608 12.42 -33.74 -14.11
CA CYS A 608 11.34 -33.33 -14.99
C CYS A 608 11.89 -32.63 -16.25
N LEU A 609 11.60 -33.21 -17.41
CA LEU A 609 11.97 -32.64 -18.72
C LEU A 609 10.89 -31.70 -19.29
N SER A 610 9.66 -31.77 -18.76
CA SER A 610 8.53 -30.96 -19.17
C SER A 610 8.43 -29.66 -18.34
N ARG A 611 7.54 -28.75 -18.74
CA ARG A 611 7.33 -27.48 -18.01
C ARG A 611 6.66 -27.66 -16.64
N ARG A 612 5.97 -28.78 -16.43
CA ARG A 612 5.26 -29.12 -15.19
C ARG A 612 5.42 -30.62 -14.94
N PRO A 613 5.60 -31.04 -13.68
CA PRO A 613 5.74 -32.44 -13.35
C PRO A 613 4.43 -33.19 -13.56
N ASP A 614 4.52 -34.47 -13.94
CA ASP A 614 3.36 -35.34 -14.16
C ASP A 614 2.65 -35.67 -12.84
N VAL A 615 3.43 -35.79 -11.75
CA VAL A 615 2.92 -35.99 -10.39
C VAL A 615 2.81 -34.64 -9.70
N SER A 616 1.62 -34.27 -9.23
CA SER A 616 1.40 -33.05 -8.46
C SER A 616 2.05 -33.13 -7.07
N LEU A 617 2.35 -31.97 -6.47
CA LEU A 617 2.92 -31.90 -5.12
C LEU A 617 2.03 -32.63 -4.10
N TYR A 618 0.72 -32.39 -4.13
CA TYR A 618 -0.19 -32.98 -3.14
C TYR A 618 -0.33 -34.49 -3.33
N SER A 619 -0.42 -34.96 -4.58
CA SER A 619 -0.43 -36.39 -4.89
C SER A 619 0.84 -37.08 -4.37
N PHE A 620 2.00 -36.44 -4.53
CA PHE A 620 3.26 -36.95 -4.01
C PHE A 620 3.25 -37.05 -2.48
N ILE A 621 2.77 -36.01 -1.78
CA ILE A 621 2.70 -35.99 -0.30
C ILE A 621 1.78 -37.11 0.20
N TYR A 622 0.57 -37.25 -0.36
CA TYR A 622 -0.35 -38.33 0.01
C TYR A 622 0.30 -39.70 -0.14
N GLN A 623 0.99 -39.94 -1.26
CA GLN A 623 1.64 -41.22 -1.51
C GLN A 623 2.75 -41.51 -0.50
N GLN A 624 3.64 -40.54 -0.25
CA GLN A 624 4.77 -40.74 0.66
C GLN A 624 4.31 -40.99 2.09
N VAL A 625 3.41 -40.15 2.63
CA VAL A 625 2.94 -40.27 4.02
C VAL A 625 2.13 -41.54 4.22
N SER A 626 1.25 -41.90 3.28
CA SER A 626 0.46 -43.14 3.37
C SER A 626 1.35 -44.39 3.33
N SER A 627 2.42 -44.36 2.53
CA SER A 627 3.36 -45.48 2.45
C SER A 627 4.19 -45.67 3.72
N SER A 628 4.53 -44.58 4.43
CA SER A 628 5.24 -44.65 5.71
C SER A 628 4.38 -45.09 6.89
N LEU A 629 3.05 -44.97 6.77
CA LEU A 629 2.08 -45.37 7.80
C LEU A 629 1.57 -46.81 7.63
N ALA A 630 1.90 -47.47 6.52
CA ALA A 630 1.53 -48.87 6.32
C ALA A 630 2.24 -49.75 7.36
N PRO A 631 1.55 -50.71 8.01
CA PRO A 631 2.19 -51.68 8.89
C PRO A 631 3.27 -52.44 8.12
N ASP A 632 4.43 -52.61 8.75
CA ASP A 632 5.49 -53.47 8.22
C ASP A 632 4.96 -54.91 8.19
N ASP A 633 4.49 -55.39 7.03
CA ASP A 633 4.12 -56.80 6.77
C ASP A 633 5.38 -57.68 6.68
N SER A 634 6.33 -57.45 7.58
CA SER A 634 7.58 -58.18 7.72
C SER A 634 7.65 -58.96 9.04
N ASP A 635 6.53 -59.56 9.45
CA ASP A 635 6.53 -60.73 10.34
C ASP A 635 6.11 -61.99 9.57
N GLY A 636 6.82 -62.24 8.47
CA GLY A 636 6.86 -63.53 7.78
C GLY A 636 7.68 -64.54 8.59
N GLY A 637 7.20 -64.89 9.79
CA GLY A 637 7.75 -65.96 10.61
C GLY A 637 7.59 -67.31 9.90
N SER A 638 8.62 -67.71 9.15
CA SER A 638 8.76 -69.06 8.62
C SER A 638 8.91 -70.04 9.77
N ALA A 639 7.79 -70.53 10.30
CA ALA A 639 7.75 -71.69 11.17
C ALA A 639 8.08 -72.94 10.33
N ARG A 640 9.37 -73.20 10.11
CA ARG A 640 9.85 -74.53 9.73
C ARG A 640 9.65 -75.46 10.92
N HIS A 641 8.58 -76.25 10.88
CA HIS A 641 8.44 -77.43 11.73
C HIS A 641 9.56 -78.42 11.39
N HIS A 642 10.57 -78.46 12.25
CA HIS A 642 11.48 -79.60 12.36
C HIS A 642 10.75 -80.72 13.10
N VAL A 643 10.39 -81.77 12.36
CA VAL A 643 10.02 -83.07 12.94
C VAL A 643 11.33 -83.79 13.32
N PRO A 644 11.55 -84.19 14.59
CA PRO A 644 12.61 -85.12 14.92
C PRO A 644 12.11 -86.55 14.69
N ALA A 645 12.79 -87.28 13.80
CA ALA A 645 12.68 -88.73 13.73
C ALA A 645 13.46 -89.37 14.88
N ASP A 646 12.88 -90.44 15.41
CA ASP A 646 13.45 -91.53 16.20
C ASP A 646 13.89 -91.30 17.66
N CYS A 647 13.15 -91.92 18.58
CA CYS A 647 13.64 -93.08 19.34
C CYS A 647 12.53 -93.77 20.17
N ARG A 648 12.30 -95.06 19.84
CA ARG A 648 11.58 -96.14 20.54
C ARG A 648 10.07 -96.25 20.44
#